data_AF-Q8I2X7-F1
#
_entry.id   AF-Q8I2X7-F1
#
_cell.length_a   1.000
_cell.length_b   1.000
_cell.length_c   1.000
_cell.angle_alpha   90.00
_cell.angle_beta   90.00
_cell.angle_gamma   90.00
#
_symmetry.space_group_name_H-M   'P 1'
#
loop_
_entity.id
_entity.type
_entity.pdbx_description
1 polymer ?
#
loop_
_entity_poly.entity_id
_entity_poly.type
_entity_poly.pdbx_seq_one_letter_code
_entity_poly.pdbx_strand_id
1 'polypeptide(L)'
;MSEEEDNQSNNISLERNTVSEECTYSTNERTKKKKLDNIIDEENNKKIKLNNNCYEQDDDEQTLFDNNKINEYNILDNKNVDSNITNNINLNKCNVKVENNILNNITNVQNDILSKENNNNNNYNNVQPTTHTSVVTNNEDDSMINKLTNQKYSQRYLQLLEEKKKLPAWSAKKNFLKLLKKNNVLIIVGDTGSGKTTQISQFVLESKYTEKKSIAVTQPRRVAAMSVAARVSEELDVELGTYVGYTIRFEDKSSNKTIIKYLTDGMLLRESMSDPLLTKYNTIILDEAHERTLATDILFGVIKNIQEKRNDLKLIVMSATLDAEKFQKFFNNSKILNIPGRLFPVEIFYTLQAEKDYVKVVIRTVYDIHINEEEGDILVFLTGEEEIEMTKKEIERVVSRNMNAGQLVVLPLYSSLPPAQQQKIFEPPPKPRFKGDKNGRKCILATNIAETSITIDGIVYVIDPGFSKQKVYNPRARIESLLIAPISKASAEQRAGRAGRTKPGKCFRLYTEKCFEETLPEQTYPEILRSNLGSVVLNLKKLGIDDLVHFDFMDPPAPETLMRALEQLNYLGALDDEGDLTNKGHLMSEFPVDPQLAKVLIESPNYSCSSEILTIAAMLSVPNCFLRPKVKVKEADEMKMRFSHLDGDHLTLLNVFHAYVKHALVDTNESKKFCFEYFLNHRAMTSAQNVRQQLLRIMERLNLKILSIKPSNPEYYINIRKALLSGFYQQVAYKTTKGYYITVKDIQMVTLHPSTVFQMNPEWVVYHELLLTSKNFIRTVTKIEGKWLLEIAPNYYNLEDLPNSEAKNDLKMLHKKLNH
;
A
#
# COMPACT_ATOMS: atom_id res chain seq x y z
N MET A 1 -79.66 8.66 -0.70
CA MET A 1 -78.71 8.96 0.39
C MET A 1 -77.89 7.69 0.62
N SER A 2 -76.68 7.67 0.06
CA SER A 2 -75.52 6.78 0.31
C SER A 2 -75.74 5.30 0.63
N GLU A 3 -75.56 4.48 -0.42
CA GLU A 3 -75.25 3.03 -0.56
C GLU A 3 -73.99 2.60 0.24
N GLU A 4 -73.58 1.34 0.48
CA GLU A 4 -74.04 -0.08 0.45
C GLU A 4 -72.80 -0.87 1.01
N GLU A 5 -72.90 -1.71 2.03
CA GLU A 5 -73.11 -3.18 2.04
C GLU A 5 -72.05 -4.11 1.38
N ASP A 6 -71.59 -5.05 2.23
CA ASP A 6 -71.27 -6.46 2.02
C ASP A 6 -69.90 -7.02 1.50
N ASN A 7 -69.13 -7.53 2.48
CA ASN A 7 -68.84 -8.95 2.82
C ASN A 7 -68.19 -9.97 1.85
N GLN A 8 -67.33 -10.81 2.48
CA GLN A 8 -66.83 -12.17 2.15
C GLN A 8 -65.61 -12.26 1.18
N SER A 9 -64.54 -13.04 1.39
CA SER A 9 -64.25 -14.16 2.32
C SER A 9 -62.80 -14.70 2.16
N ASN A 10 -62.32 -15.44 3.20
CA ASN A 10 -61.38 -16.59 3.21
C ASN A 10 -59.85 -16.43 3.46
N ASN A 11 -59.50 -16.48 4.77
CA ASN A 11 -58.75 -17.51 5.53
C ASN A 11 -57.57 -18.34 4.92
N ILE A 12 -56.56 -18.54 5.80
CA ILE A 12 -55.77 -19.75 6.20
C ILE A 12 -54.30 -19.31 6.39
N SER A 13 -53.77 -18.92 7.56
CA SER A 13 -53.56 -19.56 8.89
C SER A 13 -52.18 -20.22 9.08
N LEU A 14 -51.61 -19.97 10.28
CA LEU A 14 -50.56 -20.67 11.07
C LEU A 14 -49.17 -19.99 11.06
N GLU A 15 -48.78 -19.18 12.06
CA GLU A 15 -48.52 -19.42 13.50
C GLU A 15 -47.04 -19.67 13.83
N ARG A 16 -46.42 -18.70 14.54
CA ARG A 16 -45.82 -18.79 15.90
C ARG A 16 -44.35 -18.33 16.10
N ASN A 17 -44.25 -17.43 17.10
CA ASN A 17 -43.26 -17.30 18.18
C ASN A 17 -42.03 -16.39 17.93
N THR A 18 -42.10 -15.12 18.35
CA THR A 18 -41.74 -14.54 19.68
C THR A 18 -40.22 -14.41 19.90
N VAL A 19 -39.69 -13.18 19.88
CA VAL A 19 -39.06 -12.47 21.01
C VAL A 19 -38.91 -11.00 20.58
N SER A 20 -39.62 -10.09 21.26
CA SER A 20 -39.43 -8.65 21.15
C SER A 20 -39.36 -8.09 22.57
N GLU A 21 -38.15 -7.77 23.04
CA GLU A 21 -37.92 -6.98 24.24
C GLU A 21 -36.88 -5.89 23.95
N GLU A 22 -37.37 -4.65 24.08
CA GLU A 22 -36.72 -3.51 24.73
C GLU A 22 -35.35 -3.01 24.27
N CYS A 23 -35.35 -1.84 23.60
CA CYS A 23 -34.47 -0.73 24.00
C CYS A 23 -35.03 0.63 23.53
N THR A 24 -35.87 1.22 24.39
CA THR A 24 -36.17 2.65 24.41
C THR A 24 -34.91 3.44 24.77
N TYR A 25 -34.25 4.08 23.81
CA TYR A 25 -33.23 5.11 24.08
C TYR A 25 -33.64 6.47 23.50
N SER A 26 -33.52 7.47 24.38
CA SER A 26 -34.22 8.74 24.37
C SER A 26 -34.01 9.63 23.14
N THR A 27 -35.09 10.29 22.75
CA THR A 27 -35.16 11.36 21.74
C THR A 27 -34.34 12.62 22.09
N ASN A 28 -33.76 12.71 23.30
CA ASN A 28 -32.94 13.84 23.75
C ASN A 28 -31.42 13.69 23.48
N GLU A 29 -30.92 12.48 23.22
CA GLU A 29 -29.52 12.29 22.80
C GLU A 29 -29.31 12.49 21.30
N ARG A 30 -30.32 12.23 20.47
CA ARG A 30 -30.29 12.49 19.02
C ARG A 30 -30.16 13.99 18.68
N THR A 31 -30.69 14.89 19.51
CA THR A 31 -30.57 16.35 19.35
C THR A 31 -29.23 16.89 19.87
N LYS A 32 -28.65 16.29 20.92
CA LYS A 32 -27.29 16.62 21.37
C LYS A 32 -26.21 16.11 20.42
N LYS A 33 -26.37 14.91 19.86
CA LYS A 33 -25.45 14.34 18.86
C LYS A 33 -25.50 15.08 17.53
N LYS A 34 -26.68 15.45 17.03
CA LYS A 34 -26.83 16.34 15.86
C LYS A 34 -26.23 17.74 16.07
N LYS A 35 -26.29 18.30 17.28
CA LYS A 35 -25.61 19.57 17.60
C LYS A 35 -24.10 19.40 17.63
N LEU A 36 -23.58 18.30 18.16
CA LEU A 36 -22.14 18.02 18.21
C LEU A 36 -21.56 17.73 16.82
N ASP A 37 -22.26 16.94 16.00
CA ASP A 37 -21.87 16.65 14.61
C ASP A 37 -21.89 17.92 13.74
N ASN A 38 -22.87 18.81 13.93
CA ASN A 38 -22.90 20.11 13.25
C ASN A 38 -21.77 21.04 13.72
N ILE A 39 -21.36 20.99 15.00
CA ILE A 39 -20.22 21.76 15.51
C ILE A 39 -18.90 21.22 14.95
N ILE A 40 -18.75 19.90 14.85
CA ILE A 40 -17.55 19.25 14.26
C ILE A 40 -17.48 19.52 12.75
N ASP A 41 -18.60 19.47 12.03
CA ASP A 41 -18.67 19.81 10.60
C ASP A 41 -18.45 21.32 10.37
N GLU A 42 -18.91 22.21 11.25
CA GLU A 42 -18.60 23.65 11.20
C GLU A 42 -17.15 23.98 11.56
N GLU A 43 -16.55 23.29 12.53
CA GLU A 43 -15.14 23.46 12.88
C GLU A 43 -14.20 22.89 11.83
N ASN A 44 -14.54 21.75 11.21
CA ASN A 44 -13.78 21.20 10.08
C ASN A 44 -13.92 22.11 8.84
N ASN A 45 -15.11 22.63 8.55
CA ASN A 45 -15.29 23.61 7.47
C ASN A 45 -14.62 24.96 7.77
N LYS A 46 -14.54 25.40 9.03
CA LYS A 46 -13.78 26.59 9.45
C LYS A 46 -12.28 26.36 9.36
N LYS A 47 -11.75 25.19 9.76
CA LYS A 47 -10.33 24.83 9.61
C LYS A 47 -9.93 24.68 8.14
N ILE A 48 -10.80 24.12 7.31
CA ILE A 48 -10.60 24.07 5.85
C ILE A 48 -10.64 25.47 5.24
N LYS A 49 -11.54 26.36 5.67
CA LYS A 49 -11.58 27.78 5.24
C LYS A 49 -10.41 28.61 5.77
N LEU A 50 -9.92 28.37 6.98
CA LEU A 50 -8.74 29.04 7.56
C LEU A 50 -7.43 28.59 6.89
N ASN A 51 -7.33 27.33 6.46
CA ASN A 51 -6.21 26.87 5.64
C ASN A 51 -6.30 27.32 4.18
N ASN A 52 -7.51 27.60 3.66
CA ASN A 52 -7.70 28.09 2.30
C ASN A 52 -7.57 29.62 2.17
N ASN A 53 -7.79 30.39 3.24
CA ASN A 53 -7.67 31.86 3.24
C ASN A 53 -6.26 32.40 3.57
N CYS A 54 -5.24 31.53 3.66
CA CYS A 54 -3.84 31.94 3.87
C CYS A 54 -2.95 31.79 2.62
N TYR A 55 -3.55 31.58 1.44
CA TYR A 55 -2.84 31.50 0.15
C TYR A 55 -3.52 32.31 -0.98
N GLU A 56 -4.32 33.32 -0.62
CA GLU A 56 -4.97 34.24 -1.57
C GLU A 56 -4.73 35.68 -1.10
N GLN A 57 -3.55 36.24 -1.43
CA GLN A 57 -3.20 37.66 -1.57
C GLN A 57 -1.68 37.73 -1.79
N ASP A 58 -1.22 38.69 -2.59
CA ASP A 58 0.17 38.97 -2.99
C ASP A 58 0.61 38.38 -4.35
N ASP A 59 -0.17 38.66 -5.39
CA ASP A 59 0.41 39.07 -6.68
C ASP A 59 0.73 40.58 -6.57
N ASP A 60 1.90 40.99 -7.07
CA ASP A 60 2.46 42.36 -7.10
C ASP A 60 3.22 42.84 -5.84
N GLU A 61 4.53 42.53 -5.74
CA GLU A 61 5.61 43.50 -5.54
C GLU A 61 7.00 42.87 -5.25
N GLN A 62 8.04 43.51 -5.80
CA GLN A 62 9.45 43.57 -5.34
C GLN A 62 10.49 42.54 -5.80
N THR A 63 10.99 42.78 -7.02
CA THR A 63 12.37 43.16 -7.41
C THR A 63 13.61 42.84 -6.52
N LEU A 64 14.70 42.57 -7.25
CA LEU A 64 16.14 42.66 -6.96
C LEU A 64 16.80 41.49 -6.20
N PHE A 65 17.53 40.64 -6.92
CA PHE A 65 18.98 40.42 -6.72
C PHE A 65 19.61 39.78 -7.98
N ASP A 66 20.30 40.64 -8.74
CA ASP A 66 21.49 40.45 -9.58
C ASP A 66 21.52 39.40 -10.70
N ASN A 67 21.27 39.92 -11.92
CA ASN A 67 21.97 39.51 -13.14
C ASN A 67 23.37 40.15 -13.19
N ASN A 68 24.42 39.37 -13.42
CA ASN A 68 25.49 39.74 -14.35
C ASN A 68 26.47 38.58 -14.63
N LYS A 69 26.51 38.21 -15.92
CA LYS A 69 27.65 37.77 -16.74
C LYS A 69 28.47 36.53 -16.30
N ILE A 70 28.62 35.57 -17.22
CA ILE A 70 29.86 35.33 -17.98
C ILE A 70 29.65 34.20 -19.03
N ASN A 71 29.73 34.61 -20.29
CA ASN A 71 30.35 34.04 -21.50
C ASN A 71 30.23 32.55 -21.89
N GLU A 72 29.65 32.38 -23.10
CA GLU A 72 30.21 31.72 -24.30
C GLU A 72 31.23 30.59 -24.14
N TYR A 73 30.92 29.43 -24.74
CA TYR A 73 31.79 28.79 -25.75
C TYR A 73 30.96 27.94 -26.72
N ASN A 74 30.97 28.36 -28.00
CA ASN A 74 30.55 27.60 -29.18
C ASN A 74 31.56 26.49 -29.50
N ILE A 75 31.09 25.34 -29.97
CA ILE A 75 31.75 24.59 -31.05
C ILE A 75 30.69 24.12 -32.05
N LEU A 76 30.92 24.56 -33.29
CA LEU A 76 30.14 24.41 -34.51
C LEU A 76 30.31 23.05 -35.20
N ASP A 77 29.50 22.90 -36.26
CA ASP A 77 29.74 22.20 -37.54
C ASP A 77 29.24 20.75 -37.67
N ASN A 78 28.13 20.53 -38.39
CA ASN A 78 28.14 20.65 -39.86
C ASN A 78 26.75 20.55 -40.49
N LYS A 79 26.64 21.24 -41.63
CA LYS A 79 25.46 21.55 -42.45
C LYS A 79 25.13 20.46 -43.48
N ASN A 80 23.89 20.54 -43.95
CA ASN A 80 23.35 20.19 -45.27
C ASN A 80 23.24 18.70 -45.61
N VAL A 81 22.02 18.22 -45.92
CA VAL A 81 21.51 18.13 -47.30
C VAL A 81 19.97 18.03 -47.25
N ASP A 82 19.35 18.89 -48.06
CA ASP A 82 17.92 18.98 -48.36
C ASP A 82 17.31 17.70 -48.93
N SER A 83 15.98 17.64 -48.78
CA SER A 83 14.99 17.31 -49.83
C SER A 83 14.02 16.19 -49.46
N ASN A 84 12.74 16.59 -49.48
CA ASN A 84 11.58 15.81 -49.91
C ASN A 84 11.32 14.47 -49.21
N ILE A 85 10.28 14.44 -48.38
CA ILE A 85 9.13 13.52 -48.53
C ILE A 85 8.06 13.94 -47.50
N THR A 86 7.08 14.66 -48.00
CA THR A 86 5.71 14.64 -47.50
C THR A 86 5.22 13.20 -47.53
N ASN A 87 5.02 12.58 -46.37
CA ASN A 87 4.31 11.30 -46.28
C ASN A 87 3.47 11.22 -45.01
N ASN A 88 2.21 11.62 -45.17
CA ASN A 88 1.08 11.09 -44.43
C ASN A 88 1.11 9.55 -44.48
N ILE A 89 1.54 8.87 -43.41
CA ILE A 89 1.45 7.41 -43.33
C ILE A 89 0.77 6.99 -42.02
N ASN A 90 -0.54 6.76 -42.15
CA ASN A 90 -1.30 5.62 -41.61
C ASN A 90 -0.62 4.76 -40.51
N LEU A 91 -0.44 5.30 -39.30
CA LEU A 91 -0.07 4.49 -38.12
C LEU A 91 -1.22 3.60 -37.62
N ASN A 92 -2.47 3.85 -38.05
CA ASN A 92 -3.63 3.02 -37.67
C ASN A 92 -3.78 1.70 -38.47
N LYS A 93 -2.98 1.47 -39.52
CA LYS A 93 -3.05 0.22 -40.32
C LYS A 93 -1.94 -0.79 -40.05
N CYS A 94 -0.85 -0.39 -39.37
CA CYS A 94 0.26 -1.31 -39.05
C CYS A 94 0.09 -2.11 -37.74
N ASN A 95 -0.78 -1.69 -36.81
CA ASN A 95 -0.95 -2.39 -35.53
C ASN A 95 -1.63 -3.77 -35.68
N VAL A 96 -2.56 -3.92 -36.62
CA VAL A 96 -3.42 -5.11 -36.75
C VAL A 96 -2.67 -6.38 -37.20
N LYS A 97 -1.57 -6.25 -37.95
CA LYS A 97 -0.76 -7.42 -38.40
C LYS A 97 0.28 -7.86 -37.38
N VAL A 98 0.72 -6.96 -36.49
CA VAL A 98 1.76 -7.25 -35.50
C VAL A 98 1.15 -7.82 -34.22
N GLU A 99 -0.08 -7.45 -33.87
CA GLU A 99 -0.77 -7.93 -32.66
C GLU A 99 -1.12 -9.43 -32.70
N ASN A 100 -1.48 -9.98 -33.87
CA ASN A 100 -1.75 -11.43 -33.98
C ASN A 100 -0.49 -12.28 -33.76
N ASN A 101 0.69 -11.78 -34.12
CA ASN A 101 1.95 -12.49 -33.88
C ASN A 101 2.39 -12.39 -32.42
N ILE A 102 2.14 -11.27 -31.74
CA ILE A 102 2.49 -11.11 -30.33
C ILE A 102 1.56 -11.95 -29.44
N LEU A 103 0.25 -12.00 -29.74
CA LEU A 103 -0.69 -12.80 -28.97
C LEU A 103 -0.37 -14.29 -29.10
N ASN A 104 -0.14 -14.78 -30.33
CA ASN A 104 0.23 -16.18 -30.58
C ASN A 104 1.62 -16.55 -30.03
N ASN A 105 2.60 -15.64 -30.10
CA ASN A 105 3.93 -15.91 -29.56
C ASN A 105 3.93 -15.93 -28.03
N ILE A 106 3.10 -15.11 -27.37
CA ILE A 106 2.94 -15.17 -25.91
C ILE A 106 2.30 -16.51 -25.50
N THR A 107 1.28 -17.00 -26.21
CA THR A 107 0.67 -18.31 -25.90
C THR A 107 1.61 -19.48 -26.20
N ASN A 108 2.37 -19.43 -27.30
CA ASN A 108 3.29 -20.50 -27.69
C ASN A 108 4.53 -20.57 -26.78
N VAL A 109 5.11 -19.43 -26.40
CA VAL A 109 6.24 -19.40 -25.45
C VAL A 109 5.78 -19.82 -24.05
N GLN A 110 4.53 -19.58 -23.67
CA GLN A 110 3.97 -20.05 -22.40
C GLN A 110 3.76 -21.58 -22.38
N ASN A 111 3.34 -22.19 -23.50
CA ASN A 111 3.24 -23.65 -23.61
C ASN A 111 4.61 -24.35 -23.63
N ASP A 112 5.65 -23.71 -24.16
CA ASP A 112 7.02 -24.25 -24.13
C ASP A 112 7.70 -24.15 -22.76
N ILE A 113 7.29 -23.21 -21.90
CA ILE A 113 7.78 -23.09 -20.53
C ILE A 113 7.04 -24.07 -19.61
N LEU A 114 5.73 -24.30 -19.81
CA LEU A 114 4.94 -25.27 -19.04
C LEU A 114 5.21 -26.75 -19.42
N SER A 115 5.68 -27.01 -20.64
CA SER A 115 6.06 -28.37 -21.08
C SER A 115 7.48 -28.77 -20.69
N LYS A 116 8.36 -27.81 -20.37
CA LYS A 116 9.73 -28.09 -19.90
C LYS A 116 9.85 -28.31 -18.39
N GLU A 117 8.85 -27.98 -17.60
CA GLU A 117 8.82 -28.28 -16.16
C GLU A 117 8.15 -29.63 -15.81
N ASN A 118 7.50 -30.31 -16.77
CA ASN A 118 6.75 -31.55 -16.54
C ASN A 118 7.43 -32.84 -17.07
N ASN A 119 8.71 -32.83 -17.43
CA ASN A 119 9.41 -34.00 -17.98
C ASN A 119 10.82 -34.22 -17.42
N ASN A 120 10.98 -34.17 -16.09
CA ASN A 120 12.16 -34.73 -15.42
C ASN A 120 11.77 -35.74 -14.33
N ASN A 121 11.75 -36.99 -14.79
CA ASN A 121 12.32 -38.18 -14.17
C ASN A 121 11.87 -38.60 -12.77
N ASN A 122 11.01 -39.62 -12.83
CA ASN A 122 10.95 -40.81 -11.97
C ASN A 122 12.30 -41.35 -11.47
N ASN A 123 12.18 -42.12 -10.38
CA ASN A 123 13.14 -42.98 -9.67
C ASN A 123 13.98 -42.32 -8.59
N TYR A 124 13.49 -42.36 -7.34
CA TYR A 124 14.22 -43.00 -6.23
C TYR A 124 13.23 -43.48 -5.15
N ASN A 125 13.27 -44.80 -4.90
CA ASN A 125 12.47 -45.55 -3.94
C ASN A 125 13.04 -45.49 -2.52
N ASN A 126 12.14 -45.62 -1.54
CA ASN A 126 12.29 -46.24 -0.22
C ASN A 126 13.41 -45.79 0.73
N VAL A 127 13.04 -45.08 1.80
CA VAL A 127 13.62 -45.31 3.15
C VAL A 127 12.51 -45.18 4.21
N GLN A 128 12.32 -46.25 4.98
CA GLN A 128 11.40 -46.37 6.14
C GLN A 128 11.91 -45.55 7.35
N PRO A 129 11.04 -45.08 8.26
CA PRO A 129 11.48 -44.49 9.51
C PRO A 129 11.91 -45.59 10.49
N THR A 130 13.22 -45.68 10.76
CA THR A 130 13.77 -46.51 11.85
C THR A 130 13.60 -45.80 13.19
N THR A 131 12.87 -46.42 14.11
CA THR A 131 12.94 -46.18 15.55
C THR A 131 14.31 -46.63 16.08
N HIS A 132 15.09 -45.73 16.66
CA HIS A 132 16.24 -46.09 17.50
C HIS A 132 16.20 -45.37 18.85
N THR A 133 16.02 -46.17 19.87
CA THR A 133 16.33 -45.93 21.28
C THR A 133 17.83 -45.84 21.50
N SER A 134 18.23 -44.92 22.39
CA SER A 134 19.48 -44.85 23.19
C SER A 134 20.84 -44.98 22.47
N VAL A 135 21.66 -43.91 22.51
CA VAL A 135 22.92 -43.85 23.26
C VAL A 135 23.23 -42.37 23.54
N VAL A 136 23.48 -42.03 24.81
CA VAL A 136 24.03 -40.73 25.22
C VAL A 136 25.54 -40.78 25.02
N THR A 137 26.07 -40.05 24.05
CA THR A 137 27.50 -39.71 23.95
C THR A 137 27.65 -38.21 24.11
N ASN A 138 28.21 -37.79 25.24
CA ASN A 138 28.66 -36.42 25.46
C ASN A 138 29.88 -36.15 24.57
N ASN A 139 29.69 -35.56 23.40
CA ASN A 139 30.76 -35.01 22.56
C ASN A 139 30.50 -33.52 22.33
N GLU A 140 31.43 -32.66 22.74
CA GLU A 140 31.37 -31.20 22.55
C GLU A 140 31.26 -30.80 21.07
N ASP A 141 31.61 -31.70 20.14
CA ASP A 141 31.53 -31.49 18.68
C ASP A 141 30.10 -31.32 18.14
N ASP A 142 29.09 -31.90 18.80
CA ASP A 142 27.69 -31.85 18.32
C ASP A 142 27.08 -30.43 18.47
N SER A 143 27.76 -29.56 19.24
CA SER A 143 27.36 -28.17 19.43
C SER A 143 27.69 -27.25 18.24
N MET A 144 28.60 -27.67 17.35
CA MET A 144 29.10 -26.87 16.23
C MET A 144 28.42 -27.16 14.88
N ILE A 145 27.43 -28.06 14.87
CA ILE A 145 26.68 -28.43 13.66
C ILE A 145 25.34 -27.70 13.65
N ASN A 146 25.02 -27.06 12.52
CA ASN A 146 23.72 -26.47 12.26
C ASN A 146 22.67 -27.57 12.10
N LYS A 147 21.72 -27.63 13.05
CA LYS A 147 20.68 -28.66 13.10
C LYS A 147 19.68 -28.60 11.94
N LEU A 148 19.63 -27.48 11.21
CA LEU A 148 18.76 -27.33 10.05
C LEU A 148 19.40 -27.90 8.78
N THR A 149 20.69 -27.64 8.58
CA THR A 149 21.42 -27.97 7.34
C THR A 149 22.34 -29.20 7.47
N ASN A 150 22.60 -29.66 8.70
CA ASN A 150 23.63 -30.64 9.05
C ASN A 150 25.05 -30.25 8.58
N GLN A 151 25.31 -28.94 8.47
CA GLN A 151 26.62 -28.38 8.11
C GLN A 151 27.25 -27.71 9.33
N LYS A 152 28.58 -27.60 9.36
CA LYS A 152 29.28 -26.86 10.41
C LYS A 152 28.93 -25.37 10.32
N TYR A 153 28.65 -24.73 11.45
CA TYR A 153 28.38 -23.29 11.47
C TYR A 153 29.55 -22.47 10.91
N SER A 154 29.24 -21.44 10.14
CA SER A 154 30.21 -20.51 9.58
C SER A 154 30.85 -19.61 10.65
N GLN A 155 32.02 -19.04 10.35
CA GLN A 155 32.64 -18.02 11.21
C GLN A 155 31.75 -16.78 11.36
N ARG A 156 30.99 -16.45 10.31
CA ARG A 156 30.04 -15.35 10.33
C ARG A 156 28.93 -15.60 11.35
N TYR A 157 28.40 -16.81 11.42
CA TYR A 157 27.42 -17.20 12.44
C TYR A 157 27.93 -16.97 13.86
N LEU A 158 29.18 -17.37 14.15
CA LEU A 158 29.78 -17.21 15.49
C LEU A 158 29.92 -15.73 15.88
N GLN A 159 30.31 -14.86 14.95
CA GLN A 159 30.36 -13.41 15.17
C GLN A 159 28.97 -12.84 15.48
N LEU A 160 27.97 -13.19 14.67
CA LEU A 160 26.59 -12.75 14.85
C LEU A 160 26.00 -13.28 16.16
N LEU A 161 26.36 -14.49 16.60
CA LEU A 161 25.91 -15.06 17.85
C LEU A 161 26.38 -14.23 19.06
N GLU A 162 27.62 -13.74 19.04
CA GLU A 162 28.15 -12.85 20.09
C GLU A 162 27.47 -11.47 20.10
N GLU A 163 27.09 -10.95 18.94
CA GLU A 163 26.26 -9.73 18.83
C GLU A 163 24.85 -9.96 19.38
N LYS A 164 24.21 -11.07 19.00
CA LYS A 164 22.85 -11.45 19.42
C LYS A 164 22.72 -11.55 20.94
N LYS A 165 23.72 -12.13 21.61
CA LYS A 165 23.75 -12.29 23.08
C LYS A 165 23.68 -10.96 23.83
N LYS A 166 24.11 -9.85 23.20
CA LYS A 166 24.09 -8.51 23.78
C LYS A 166 22.73 -7.81 23.65
N LEU A 167 21.82 -8.34 22.81
CA LEU A 167 20.51 -7.74 22.61
C LEU A 167 19.63 -7.92 23.86
N PRO A 168 18.83 -6.90 24.25
CA PRO A 168 17.92 -7.00 25.39
C PRO A 168 16.96 -8.21 25.33
N ALA A 169 16.46 -8.57 24.15
CA ALA A 169 15.59 -9.73 23.97
C ALA A 169 16.26 -11.06 24.38
N TRP A 170 17.57 -11.19 24.24
CA TRP A 170 18.30 -12.40 24.63
C TRP A 170 18.22 -12.65 26.14
N SER A 171 18.31 -11.59 26.95
CA SER A 171 18.17 -11.69 28.41
C SER A 171 16.79 -12.23 28.83
N ALA A 172 15.75 -11.96 28.04
CA ALA A 172 14.39 -12.40 28.29
C ALA A 172 14.09 -13.82 27.81
N LYS A 173 15.00 -14.47 27.06
CA LYS A 173 14.79 -15.78 26.40
C LYS A 173 14.22 -16.86 27.32
N LYS A 174 14.80 -17.04 28.51
CA LYS A 174 14.35 -18.06 29.48
C LYS A 174 12.92 -17.79 29.98
N ASN A 175 12.58 -16.53 30.23
CA ASN A 175 11.24 -16.14 30.67
C ASN A 175 10.23 -16.27 29.52
N PHE A 176 10.62 -15.85 28.32
CA PHE A 176 9.84 -16.02 27.10
C PHE A 176 9.45 -17.48 26.87
N LEU A 177 10.41 -18.42 26.86
CA LEU A 177 10.14 -19.84 26.65
C LEU A 177 9.20 -20.43 27.73
N LYS A 178 9.35 -19.99 28.99
CA LYS A 178 8.47 -20.38 30.10
C LYS A 178 7.03 -19.87 29.89
N LEU A 179 6.86 -18.63 29.45
CA LEU A 179 5.55 -18.03 29.20
C LEU A 179 4.89 -18.61 27.96
N LEU A 180 5.64 -18.82 26.87
CA LEU A 180 5.15 -19.42 25.63
C LEU A 180 4.59 -20.83 25.87
N LYS A 181 5.25 -21.63 26.72
CA LYS A 181 4.76 -22.96 27.11
C LYS A 181 3.42 -22.92 27.85
N LYS A 182 3.16 -21.89 28.64
CA LYS A 182 1.99 -21.80 29.53
C LYS A 182 0.77 -21.10 28.92
N ASN A 183 0.96 -20.28 27.89
CA ASN A 183 -0.09 -19.41 27.36
C ASN A 183 -0.26 -19.65 25.86
N ASN A 184 -1.49 -19.53 25.35
CA ASN A 184 -1.76 -19.59 23.91
C ASN A 184 -1.57 -18.23 23.24
N VAL A 185 -1.71 -17.15 24.01
CA VAL A 185 -1.44 -15.78 23.56
C VAL A 185 -0.41 -15.15 24.49
N LEU A 186 0.59 -14.48 23.92
CA LEU A 186 1.62 -13.75 24.66
C LEU A 186 1.82 -12.37 24.03
N ILE A 187 1.72 -11.31 24.84
CA ILE A 187 2.00 -9.95 24.41
C ILE A 187 3.44 -9.62 24.80
N ILE A 188 4.23 -9.13 23.87
CA ILE A 188 5.63 -8.74 24.10
C ILE A 188 5.77 -7.24 23.84
N VAL A 189 6.21 -6.52 24.86
CA VAL A 189 6.49 -5.09 24.79
C VAL A 189 7.99 -4.89 24.96
N GLY A 190 8.60 -4.10 24.08
CA GLY A 190 9.99 -3.72 24.24
C GLY A 190 10.43 -2.73 23.17
N ASP A 191 11.38 -1.86 23.51
CA ASP A 191 11.81 -0.78 22.63
C ASP A 191 12.28 -1.27 21.27
N THR A 192 12.26 -0.37 20.28
CA THR A 192 12.87 -0.69 18.99
C THR A 192 14.37 -0.89 19.13
N GLY A 193 14.94 -1.85 18.38
CA GLY A 193 16.33 -2.26 18.55
C GLY A 193 16.59 -3.25 19.69
N SER A 194 15.58 -3.58 20.51
CA SER A 194 15.74 -4.61 21.57
C SER A 194 15.94 -6.04 21.05
N GLY A 195 15.74 -6.28 19.75
CA GLY A 195 15.89 -7.60 19.11
C GLY A 195 14.61 -8.44 19.02
N LYS A 196 13.42 -7.88 19.27
CA LYS A 196 12.13 -8.62 19.21
C LYS A 196 11.96 -9.37 17.89
N THR A 197 11.98 -8.62 16.79
CA THR A 197 11.69 -9.09 15.43
C THR A 197 12.66 -10.16 14.92
N THR A 198 13.95 -10.05 15.25
CA THR A 198 14.97 -11.01 14.84
C THR A 198 15.05 -12.21 15.76
N GLN A 199 14.95 -12.02 17.09
CA GLN A 199 15.24 -13.09 18.05
C GLN A 199 14.02 -13.93 18.46
N ILE A 200 12.82 -13.33 18.58
CA ILE A 200 11.64 -14.05 19.11
C ILE A 200 11.24 -15.22 18.20
N SER A 201 11.26 -15.03 16.88
CA SER A 201 10.98 -16.12 15.92
C SER A 201 11.98 -17.28 16.04
N GLN A 202 13.26 -16.98 16.26
CA GLN A 202 14.30 -17.98 16.51
C GLN A 202 14.06 -18.70 17.85
N PHE A 203 13.64 -17.98 18.90
CA PHE A 203 13.31 -18.61 20.19
C PHE A 203 12.08 -19.53 20.08
N VAL A 204 11.08 -19.17 19.28
CA VAL A 204 9.96 -20.07 18.96
C VAL A 204 10.47 -21.32 18.23
N LEU A 205 11.35 -21.17 17.25
CA LEU A 205 11.94 -22.31 16.54
C LEU A 205 12.68 -23.25 17.51
N GLU A 206 13.48 -22.71 18.43
CA GLU A 206 14.21 -23.50 19.43
C GLU A 206 13.31 -24.23 20.44
N SER A 207 12.08 -23.74 20.67
CA SER A 207 11.14 -24.33 21.63
C SER A 207 10.61 -25.71 21.22
N LYS A 208 10.88 -26.15 19.98
CA LYS A 208 10.41 -27.41 19.37
C LYS A 208 8.89 -27.55 19.22
N TYR A 209 8.09 -26.50 19.41
CA TYR A 209 6.67 -26.55 19.05
C TYR A 209 6.46 -26.73 17.53
N THR A 210 7.48 -26.48 16.72
CA THR A 210 7.44 -26.36 15.25
C THR A 210 7.78 -27.63 14.48
N GLU A 211 7.84 -28.80 15.11
CA GLU A 211 8.33 -30.02 14.44
C GLU A 211 7.55 -30.43 13.17
N LYS A 212 6.35 -29.88 12.92
CA LYS A 212 5.56 -30.18 11.71
C LYS A 212 4.95 -28.97 10.97
N LYS A 213 5.11 -27.74 11.48
CA LYS A 213 4.42 -26.54 10.97
C LYS A 213 5.34 -25.31 11.03
N SER A 214 5.07 -24.33 10.17
CA SER A 214 5.87 -23.12 10.06
C SER A 214 5.48 -22.07 11.11
N ILE A 215 6.35 -21.08 11.31
CA ILE A 215 6.13 -19.85 12.06
C ILE A 215 5.87 -18.73 11.05
N ALA A 216 4.72 -18.06 11.19
CA ALA A 216 4.42 -16.83 10.45
C ALA A 216 4.84 -15.62 11.29
N VAL A 217 5.61 -14.70 10.73
CA VAL A 217 5.96 -13.43 11.37
C VAL A 217 5.53 -12.29 10.47
N THR A 218 4.52 -11.55 10.90
CA THR A 218 3.99 -10.46 10.08
C THR A 218 4.82 -9.20 10.27
N GLN A 219 4.90 -8.39 9.22
CA GLN A 219 5.49 -7.05 9.22
C GLN A 219 4.55 -6.12 8.45
N PRO A 220 4.21 -4.94 8.97
CA PRO A 220 3.41 -3.96 8.23
C PRO A 220 4.02 -3.58 6.87
N ARG A 221 5.36 -3.62 6.76
CA ARG A 221 6.11 -3.08 5.62
C ARG A 221 6.84 -4.17 4.85
N ARG A 222 6.75 -4.09 3.51
CA ARG A 222 7.43 -5.00 2.58
C ARG A 222 8.96 -5.04 2.80
N VAL A 223 9.58 -3.87 2.92
CA VAL A 223 11.04 -3.73 3.10
C VAL A 223 11.50 -4.41 4.39
N ALA A 224 10.71 -4.27 5.47
CA ALA A 224 10.99 -4.91 6.75
C ALA A 224 10.88 -6.44 6.65
N ALA A 225 9.82 -6.98 6.04
CA ALA A 225 9.69 -8.42 5.84
C ALA A 225 10.89 -9.00 5.07
N MET A 226 11.33 -8.32 4.01
CA MET A 226 12.49 -8.75 3.20
C MET A 226 13.81 -8.64 3.97
N SER A 227 14.08 -7.48 4.60
CA SER A 227 15.36 -7.23 5.27
C SER A 227 15.53 -8.09 6.51
N VAL A 228 14.48 -8.28 7.30
CA VAL A 228 14.48 -9.14 8.48
C VAL A 228 14.64 -10.59 8.07
N ALA A 229 13.94 -11.06 7.03
CA ALA A 229 14.13 -12.43 6.55
C ALA A 229 15.58 -12.69 6.10
N ALA A 230 16.18 -11.74 5.37
CA ALA A 230 17.59 -11.81 5.00
C ALA A 230 18.50 -11.86 6.25
N ARG A 231 18.30 -10.95 7.21
CA ARG A 231 19.07 -10.92 8.46
C ARG A 231 18.93 -12.21 9.26
N VAL A 232 17.72 -12.73 9.43
CA VAL A 232 17.48 -13.98 10.19
C VAL A 232 18.01 -15.20 9.46
N SER A 233 18.03 -15.19 8.12
CA SER A 233 18.69 -16.25 7.34
C SER A 233 20.20 -16.27 7.60
N GLU A 234 20.86 -15.11 7.68
CA GLU A 234 22.27 -15.01 8.09
C GLU A 234 22.48 -15.43 9.55
N GLU A 235 21.61 -15.01 10.47
CA GLU A 235 21.72 -15.34 11.91
C GLU A 235 21.50 -16.83 12.22
N LEU A 236 20.81 -17.56 11.34
CA LEU A 236 20.61 -19.01 11.41
C LEU A 236 21.55 -19.80 10.47
N ASP A 237 22.42 -19.11 9.73
CA ASP A 237 23.38 -19.71 8.79
C ASP A 237 22.70 -20.58 7.72
N VAL A 238 21.63 -20.06 7.10
CA VAL A 238 20.84 -20.72 6.05
C VAL A 238 20.62 -19.81 4.84
N GLU A 239 20.42 -20.40 3.67
CA GLU A 239 20.11 -19.65 2.45
C GLU A 239 18.69 -19.06 2.50
N LEU A 240 18.55 -17.76 2.23
CA LEU A 240 17.26 -17.09 2.13
C LEU A 240 16.37 -17.70 1.04
N GLY A 241 15.17 -18.14 1.44
CA GLY A 241 14.22 -18.87 0.60
C GLY A 241 14.14 -20.36 0.92
N THR A 242 15.10 -20.88 1.70
CA THR A 242 15.08 -22.27 2.20
C THR A 242 14.33 -22.36 3.53
N TYR A 243 15.02 -22.44 4.67
CA TYR A 243 14.45 -22.57 6.02
C TYR A 243 13.85 -21.25 6.54
N VAL A 244 14.42 -20.13 6.12
CA VAL A 244 13.90 -18.78 6.36
C VAL A 244 13.53 -18.18 5.02
N GLY A 245 12.33 -17.64 4.88
CA GLY A 245 11.85 -17.02 3.65
C GLY A 245 10.95 -15.83 3.92
N TYR A 246 10.53 -15.17 2.84
CA TYR A 246 9.50 -14.13 2.94
C TYR A 246 8.43 -14.24 1.86
N THR A 247 7.26 -13.69 2.16
CA THR A 247 6.16 -13.56 1.20
C THR A 247 5.56 -12.15 1.28
N ILE A 248 5.63 -11.39 0.19
CA ILE A 248 5.05 -10.05 0.07
C ILE A 248 4.10 -10.02 -1.14
N ARG A 249 3.29 -8.97 -1.27
CA ARG A 249 2.39 -8.84 -2.42
C ARG A 249 3.22 -8.87 -3.72
N PHE A 250 2.87 -9.84 -4.57
CA PHE A 250 3.47 -10.11 -5.88
C PHE A 250 4.89 -10.72 -5.88
N GLU A 251 5.42 -11.17 -4.73
CA GLU A 251 6.73 -11.84 -4.64
C GLU A 251 6.76 -12.84 -3.47
N ASP A 252 7.06 -14.11 -3.75
CA ASP A 252 7.22 -15.16 -2.74
C ASP A 252 8.60 -15.79 -2.86
N LYS A 253 9.43 -15.59 -1.82
CA LYS A 253 10.76 -16.19 -1.68
C LYS A 253 10.72 -17.16 -0.51
N SER A 254 9.99 -18.25 -0.71
CA SER A 254 9.88 -19.36 0.22
C SER A 254 9.86 -20.70 -0.53
N SER A 255 10.01 -21.81 0.18
CA SER A 255 10.00 -23.16 -0.36
C SER A 255 9.29 -24.11 0.59
N ASN A 256 9.16 -25.38 0.19
CA ASN A 256 8.61 -26.43 1.06
C ASN A 256 9.46 -26.67 2.33
N LYS A 257 10.72 -26.20 2.36
CA LYS A 257 11.60 -26.27 3.54
C LYS A 257 11.41 -25.10 4.51
N THR A 258 10.61 -24.09 4.18
CA THR A 258 10.51 -22.86 4.98
C THR A 258 9.80 -23.09 6.31
N ILE A 259 10.55 -22.89 7.40
CA ILE A 259 10.07 -23.03 8.78
C ILE A 259 9.75 -21.66 9.36
N ILE A 260 10.54 -20.62 9.10
CA ILE A 260 10.23 -19.24 9.48
C ILE A 260 9.89 -18.46 8.22
N LYS A 261 8.64 -17.97 8.13
CA LYS A 261 8.19 -17.14 7.03
C LYS A 261 7.87 -15.73 7.53
N TYR A 262 8.62 -14.75 7.06
CA TYR A 262 8.29 -13.34 7.24
C TYR A 262 7.34 -12.88 6.14
N LEU A 263 6.21 -12.29 6.47
CA LEU A 263 5.25 -11.88 5.46
C LEU A 263 4.60 -10.56 5.83
N THR A 264 4.04 -9.85 4.85
CA THR A 264 3.23 -8.68 5.20
C THR A 264 1.91 -9.12 5.80
N ASP A 265 1.34 -8.32 6.71
CA ASP A 265 0.04 -8.58 7.35
C ASP A 265 -1.04 -8.92 6.31
N GLY A 266 -1.11 -8.14 5.22
CA GLY A 266 -2.05 -8.37 4.12
C GLY A 266 -1.84 -9.69 3.35
N MET A 267 -0.63 -10.28 3.39
CA MET A 267 -0.38 -11.61 2.81
C MET A 267 -0.86 -12.72 3.75
N LEU A 268 -0.70 -12.58 5.07
CA LEU A 268 -1.25 -13.55 6.02
C LEU A 268 -2.79 -13.55 5.98
N LEU A 269 -3.40 -12.36 5.91
CA LEU A 269 -4.85 -12.20 5.75
C LEU A 269 -5.35 -12.80 4.43
N ARG A 270 -4.53 -12.79 3.37
CA ARG A 270 -4.86 -13.48 2.12
C ARG A 270 -4.73 -14.98 2.23
N GLU A 271 -3.67 -15.48 2.86
CA GLU A 271 -3.52 -16.92 3.10
C GLU A 271 -4.70 -17.47 3.92
N SER A 272 -5.27 -16.69 4.85
CA SER A 272 -6.47 -17.12 5.60
C SER A 272 -7.71 -17.24 4.71
N MET A 273 -7.78 -16.61 3.55
CA MET A 273 -8.93 -16.79 2.63
C MET A 273 -8.93 -18.19 2.00
N SER A 274 -7.75 -18.74 1.73
CA SER A 274 -7.58 -20.11 1.18
C SER A 274 -7.47 -21.18 2.26
N ASP A 275 -6.95 -20.82 3.42
CA ASP A 275 -6.80 -21.68 4.59
C ASP A 275 -7.39 -20.96 5.82
N PRO A 276 -8.74 -21.00 6.01
CA PRO A 276 -9.43 -20.26 7.07
C PRO A 276 -8.97 -20.58 8.49
N LEU A 277 -8.33 -21.73 8.68
CA LEU A 277 -7.77 -22.13 9.97
C LEU A 277 -6.27 -21.87 10.07
N LEU A 278 -5.62 -21.37 9.01
CA LEU A 278 -4.17 -21.14 8.91
C LEU A 278 -3.37 -22.39 9.33
N THR A 279 -3.82 -23.56 8.89
CA THR A 279 -3.30 -24.90 9.25
C THR A 279 -1.80 -25.07 9.02
N LYS A 280 -1.22 -24.33 8.07
CA LYS A 280 0.23 -24.30 7.79
C LYS A 280 1.07 -23.81 8.98
N TYR A 281 0.49 -23.00 9.87
CA TYR A 281 1.21 -22.37 10.98
C TYR A 281 0.82 -22.97 12.34
N ASN A 282 1.80 -23.14 13.23
CA ASN A 282 1.57 -23.42 14.64
C ASN A 282 1.72 -22.18 15.53
N THR A 283 2.45 -21.18 15.05
CA THR A 283 2.74 -19.94 15.75
C THR A 283 2.62 -18.80 14.76
N ILE A 284 1.80 -17.81 15.10
CA ILE A 284 1.71 -16.55 14.39
C ILE A 284 2.25 -15.46 15.30
N ILE A 285 3.17 -14.66 14.77
CA ILE A 285 3.73 -13.49 15.43
C ILE A 285 3.24 -12.26 14.67
N LEU A 286 2.38 -11.47 15.31
CA LEU A 286 1.96 -10.16 14.81
C LEU A 286 2.93 -9.12 15.35
N ASP A 287 3.92 -8.75 14.54
CA ASP A 287 4.94 -7.78 14.93
C ASP A 287 4.50 -6.34 14.63
N GLU A 288 5.12 -5.39 15.31
CA GLU A 288 4.87 -3.94 15.17
C GLU A 288 3.36 -3.60 15.26
N ALA A 289 2.63 -4.29 16.14
CA ALA A 289 1.18 -4.19 16.30
C ALA A 289 0.67 -2.78 16.68
N HIS A 290 1.57 -1.89 17.10
CA HIS A 290 1.28 -0.47 17.33
C HIS A 290 1.03 0.33 16.04
N GLU A 291 1.45 -0.16 14.86
CA GLU A 291 1.13 0.53 13.60
C GLU A 291 -0.36 0.50 13.28
N ARG A 292 -1.12 -0.43 13.89
CA ARG A 292 -2.59 -0.54 13.77
C ARG A 292 -3.07 -0.43 12.33
N THR A 293 -2.40 -1.17 11.43
CA THR A 293 -2.79 -1.21 10.01
C THR A 293 -4.11 -1.93 9.87
N LEU A 294 -4.81 -1.69 8.76
CA LEU A 294 -6.09 -2.31 8.48
C LEU A 294 -5.97 -3.84 8.51
N ALA A 295 -4.93 -4.41 7.89
CA ALA A 295 -4.73 -5.85 7.87
C ALA A 295 -4.38 -6.42 9.25
N THR A 296 -3.58 -5.71 10.07
CA THR A 296 -3.24 -6.15 11.44
C THR A 296 -4.50 -6.24 12.31
N ASP A 297 -5.36 -5.22 12.24
CA ASP A 297 -6.59 -5.15 13.04
C ASP A 297 -7.57 -6.26 12.70
N ILE A 298 -7.71 -6.57 11.40
CA ILE A 298 -8.53 -7.71 10.95
C ILE A 298 -7.94 -9.03 11.41
N LEU A 299 -6.60 -9.19 11.33
CA LEU A 299 -5.93 -10.40 11.81
C LEU A 299 -6.13 -10.63 13.31
N PHE A 300 -6.26 -9.58 14.14
CA PHE A 300 -6.55 -9.75 15.57
C PHE A 300 -7.86 -10.52 15.79
N GLY A 301 -8.95 -10.08 15.17
CA GLY A 301 -10.26 -10.75 15.30
C GLY A 301 -10.29 -12.11 14.60
N VAL A 302 -9.71 -12.22 13.39
CA VAL A 302 -9.66 -13.50 12.66
C VAL A 302 -8.88 -14.56 13.45
N ILE A 303 -7.70 -14.24 13.98
CA ILE A 303 -6.89 -15.20 14.74
C ILE A 303 -7.56 -15.53 16.07
N LYS A 304 -8.20 -14.57 16.73
CA LYS A 304 -8.99 -14.83 17.95
C LYS A 304 -10.08 -15.87 17.68
N ASN A 305 -10.85 -15.71 16.59
CA ASN A 305 -11.85 -16.69 16.16
C ASN A 305 -11.23 -18.06 15.76
N ILE A 306 -10.05 -18.08 15.15
CA ILE A 306 -9.34 -19.34 14.84
C ILE A 306 -8.92 -20.05 16.12
N GLN A 307 -8.43 -19.33 17.14
CA GLN A 307 -7.98 -19.92 18.41
C GLN A 307 -9.13 -20.59 19.19
N GLU A 308 -10.38 -20.18 19.01
CA GLU A 308 -11.55 -20.90 19.54
C GLU A 308 -11.69 -22.31 18.95
N LYS A 309 -11.25 -22.49 17.70
CA LYS A 309 -11.27 -23.77 16.97
C LYS A 309 -9.95 -24.53 17.07
N ARG A 310 -8.83 -23.83 17.33
CA ARG A 310 -7.45 -24.36 17.32
C ARG A 310 -6.69 -24.03 18.60
N ASN A 311 -6.79 -24.92 19.58
CA ASN A 311 -6.02 -24.85 20.83
C ASN A 311 -4.50 -25.06 20.63
N ASP A 312 -4.07 -25.59 19.48
CA ASP A 312 -2.66 -25.79 19.13
C ASP A 312 -1.96 -24.50 18.65
N LEU A 313 -2.72 -23.51 18.22
CA LEU A 313 -2.19 -22.28 17.62
C LEU A 313 -1.72 -21.28 18.69
N LYS A 314 -0.42 -20.98 18.67
CA LYS A 314 0.18 -19.92 19.48
C LYS A 314 0.11 -18.57 18.76
N LEU A 315 -0.25 -17.52 19.49
CA LEU A 315 -0.22 -16.14 19.03
C LEU A 315 0.75 -15.33 19.88
N ILE A 316 1.65 -14.60 19.23
CA ILE A 316 2.53 -13.63 19.87
C ILE A 316 2.22 -12.26 19.27
N VAL A 317 1.92 -11.27 20.09
CA VAL A 317 1.70 -9.88 19.63
C VAL A 317 2.83 -9.02 20.15
N MET A 318 3.63 -8.45 19.25
CA MET A 318 4.81 -7.68 19.61
C MET A 318 4.62 -6.20 19.29
N SER A 319 5.14 -5.35 20.18
CA SER A 319 5.07 -3.90 19.98
C SER A 319 6.15 -3.14 20.75
N ALA A 320 6.46 -1.93 20.28
CA ALA A 320 7.39 -1.00 20.91
C ALA A 320 6.71 0.00 21.85
N THR A 321 5.53 0.50 21.50
CA THR A 321 4.90 1.67 22.16
C THR A 321 3.44 1.41 22.52
N LEU A 322 3.14 0.20 22.98
CA LEU A 322 1.76 -0.26 23.13
C LEU A 322 1.10 0.28 24.40
N ASP A 323 -0.17 0.68 24.25
CA ASP A 323 -1.19 0.49 25.29
C ASP A 323 -1.35 -1.03 25.51
N ALA A 324 -0.38 -1.62 26.22
CA ALA A 324 -0.30 -3.06 26.45
C ALA A 324 -1.56 -3.58 27.15
N GLU A 325 -2.22 -2.73 27.94
CA GLU A 325 -3.48 -3.03 28.59
C GLU A 325 -4.61 -3.23 27.59
N LYS A 326 -4.71 -2.40 26.56
CA LYS A 326 -5.74 -2.57 25.51
C LYS A 326 -5.61 -3.92 24.80
N PHE A 327 -4.40 -4.30 24.43
CA PHE A 327 -4.15 -5.61 23.81
C PHE A 327 -4.38 -6.75 24.78
N GLN A 328 -3.98 -6.59 26.04
CA GLN A 328 -4.24 -7.58 27.09
C GLN A 328 -5.74 -7.81 27.27
N LYS A 329 -6.53 -6.73 27.37
CA LYS A 329 -8.00 -6.80 27.49
C LYS A 329 -8.62 -7.49 26.27
N PHE A 330 -8.21 -7.09 25.06
CA PHE A 330 -8.73 -7.67 23.82
C PHE A 330 -8.46 -9.17 23.72
N PHE A 331 -7.24 -9.61 24.07
CA PHE A 331 -6.87 -11.03 24.09
C PHE A 331 -7.13 -11.67 25.47
N ASN A 332 -8.31 -11.47 26.06
CA ASN A 332 -8.79 -12.19 27.24
C ASN A 332 -7.83 -12.16 28.46
N ASN A 333 -7.27 -10.99 28.77
CA ASN A 333 -6.30 -10.75 29.85
C ASN A 333 -5.00 -11.57 29.74
N SER A 334 -4.50 -11.71 28.51
CA SER A 334 -3.24 -12.41 28.19
C SER A 334 -2.02 -11.86 28.93
N LYS A 335 -0.99 -12.70 29.11
CA LYS A 335 0.24 -12.28 29.79
C LYS A 335 1.07 -11.33 28.93
N ILE A 336 1.67 -10.35 29.60
CA ILE A 336 2.60 -9.39 29.01
C ILE A 336 4.02 -9.77 29.45
N LEU A 337 4.95 -9.81 28.50
CA LEU A 337 6.38 -9.89 28.74
C LEU A 337 7.03 -8.55 28.33
N ASN A 338 7.56 -7.84 29.32
CA ASN A 338 8.33 -6.62 29.09
C ASN A 338 9.80 -6.98 28.85
N ILE A 339 10.34 -6.56 27.72
CA ILE A 339 11.76 -6.62 27.40
C ILE A 339 12.34 -5.22 27.71
N PRO A 340 13.31 -5.11 28.63
CA PRO A 340 13.83 -3.82 29.05
C PRO A 340 14.43 -3.00 27.89
N GLY A 341 14.30 -1.67 28.04
CA GLY A 341 14.51 -0.65 27.01
C GLY A 341 15.95 -0.30 26.62
N ARG A 342 16.08 0.75 25.81
CA ARG A 342 17.22 1.13 24.92
C ARG A 342 18.63 0.83 25.44
N LEU A 343 19.52 0.54 24.48
CA LEU A 343 20.95 0.42 24.72
C LEU A 343 21.58 1.76 25.15
N PHE A 344 21.10 2.91 24.64
CA PHE A 344 21.65 4.24 24.92
C PHE A 344 20.57 5.35 25.00
N PRO A 345 20.83 6.44 25.76
CA PRO A 345 19.90 7.56 25.88
C PRO A 345 19.80 8.43 24.62
N VAL A 346 18.71 9.19 24.50
CA VAL A 346 18.48 10.17 23.42
C VAL A 346 18.05 11.51 24.01
N GLU A 347 18.81 12.57 23.74
CA GLU A 347 18.47 13.94 24.11
C GLU A 347 17.43 14.52 23.13
N ILE A 348 16.39 15.17 23.65
CA ILE A 348 15.31 15.75 22.85
C ILE A 348 15.43 17.27 22.86
N PHE A 349 15.43 17.89 21.68
CA PHE A 349 15.43 19.33 21.48
C PHE A 349 14.14 19.76 20.80
N TYR A 350 13.56 20.88 21.25
CA TYR A 350 12.37 21.49 20.66
C TYR A 350 12.69 22.87 20.09
N THR A 351 11.88 23.35 19.14
CA THR A 351 11.96 24.75 18.71
C THR A 351 11.29 25.66 19.74
N LEU A 352 11.76 26.91 19.83
CA LEU A 352 11.16 27.92 20.72
C LEU A 352 9.81 28.43 20.20
N GLN A 353 9.64 28.44 18.88
CA GLN A 353 8.45 28.94 18.19
C GLN A 353 8.04 27.96 17.08
N ALA A 354 6.78 28.06 16.64
CA ALA A 354 6.27 27.24 15.55
C ALA A 354 6.83 27.70 14.20
N GLU A 355 7.25 26.75 13.38
CA GLU A 355 7.90 27.00 12.09
C GLU A 355 6.88 26.79 10.95
N LYS A 356 6.64 27.82 10.13
CA LYS A 356 5.68 27.75 9.01
C LYS A 356 6.20 26.88 7.87
N ASP A 357 7.49 27.00 7.55
CA ASP A 357 8.18 26.23 6.51
C ASP A 357 9.22 25.33 7.18
N TYR A 358 8.77 24.16 7.63
CA TYR A 358 9.66 23.20 8.28
C TYR A 358 10.74 22.67 7.33
N VAL A 359 10.56 22.71 6.00
CA VAL A 359 11.56 22.21 5.05
C VAL A 359 12.80 23.09 5.08
N LYS A 360 12.62 24.41 5.11
CA LYS A 360 13.73 25.35 5.28
C LYS A 360 14.50 25.13 6.58
N VAL A 361 13.77 24.86 7.67
CA VAL A 361 14.35 24.56 8.99
C VAL A 361 15.11 23.23 8.96
N VAL A 362 14.55 22.19 8.35
CA VAL A 362 15.24 20.91 8.12
C VAL A 362 16.59 21.11 7.43
N ILE A 363 16.64 21.87 6.32
CA ILE A 363 17.87 22.12 5.58
C ILE A 363 18.92 22.79 6.47
N ARG A 364 18.50 23.80 7.24
CA ARG A 364 19.37 24.50 8.20
C ARG A 364 19.88 23.56 9.29
N THR A 365 18.99 22.78 9.91
CA THR A 365 19.37 21.84 10.99
C THR A 365 20.32 20.75 10.47
N VAL A 366 20.11 20.21 9.26
CA VAL A 366 21.06 19.27 8.63
C VAL A 366 22.43 19.92 8.45
N TYR A 367 22.46 21.15 7.94
CA TYR A 367 23.71 21.89 7.74
C TYR A 367 24.43 22.14 9.07
N ASP A 368 23.71 22.60 10.10
CA ASP A 368 24.27 22.92 11.42
C ASP A 368 24.84 21.67 12.11
N ILE A 369 24.14 20.52 12.05
CA ILE A 369 24.65 19.24 12.56
C ILE A 369 25.90 18.82 11.80
N HIS A 370 25.89 18.90 10.47
CA HIS A 370 27.02 18.46 9.65
C HIS A 370 28.32 19.23 9.95
N ILE A 371 28.22 20.53 10.26
CA ILE A 371 29.38 21.37 10.52
C ILE A 371 29.87 21.28 11.97
N ASN A 372 28.94 21.26 12.94
CA ASN A 372 29.25 21.54 14.35
C ASN A 372 29.21 20.33 15.28
N GLU A 373 28.48 19.27 14.93
CA GLU A 373 28.29 18.10 15.79
C GLU A 373 29.34 16.99 15.55
N GLU A 374 29.51 16.12 16.54
CA GLU A 374 30.37 14.93 16.48
C GLU A 374 29.92 13.91 15.42
N GLU A 375 30.68 12.82 15.25
CA GLU A 375 30.39 11.78 14.27
C GLU A 375 29.03 11.09 14.47
N GLY A 376 28.31 10.85 13.39
CA GLY A 376 27.07 10.09 13.40
C GLY A 376 26.12 10.43 12.25
N ASP A 377 25.43 9.46 11.70
CA ASP A 377 24.55 9.74 10.56
C ASP A 377 23.27 10.48 10.99
N ILE A 378 22.67 11.19 10.04
CA ILE A 378 21.44 11.97 10.20
C ILE A 378 20.28 11.22 9.56
N LEU A 379 19.16 11.12 10.27
CA LEU A 379 17.88 10.67 9.74
C LEU A 379 16.85 11.79 9.83
N VAL A 380 16.26 12.16 8.71
CA VAL A 380 15.25 13.21 8.60
C VAL A 380 13.92 12.59 8.18
N PHE A 381 12.85 12.90 8.90
CA PHE A 381 11.50 12.49 8.53
C PHE A 381 10.80 13.56 7.70
N LEU A 382 10.36 13.19 6.51
CA LEU A 382 9.56 14.02 5.58
C LEU A 382 8.29 13.26 5.17
N THR A 383 7.43 13.90 4.41
CA THR A 383 6.05 13.41 4.18
C THR A 383 5.90 12.60 2.91
N GLY A 384 6.74 12.82 1.88
CA GLY A 384 6.62 12.11 0.60
C GLY A 384 7.76 12.34 -0.38
N GLU A 385 7.70 11.62 -1.50
CA GLU A 385 8.73 11.56 -2.54
C GLU A 385 9.14 12.94 -3.09
N GLU A 386 8.18 13.76 -3.51
CA GLU A 386 8.47 15.08 -4.11
C GLU A 386 9.20 16.01 -3.13
N GLU A 387 8.77 16.03 -1.86
CA GLU A 387 9.40 16.82 -0.80
C GLU A 387 10.82 16.34 -0.54
N ILE A 388 11.02 15.02 -0.40
CA ILE A 388 12.33 14.40 -0.19
C ILE A 388 13.32 14.75 -1.30
N GLU A 389 12.92 14.62 -2.57
CA GLU A 389 13.81 14.89 -3.70
C GLU A 389 14.15 16.38 -3.83
N MET A 390 13.22 17.28 -3.49
CA MET A 390 13.50 18.72 -3.44
C MET A 390 14.48 19.07 -2.31
N THR A 391 14.22 18.58 -1.10
CA THR A 391 15.08 18.81 0.07
C THR A 391 16.48 18.23 -0.15
N LYS A 392 16.59 17.05 -0.78
CA LYS A 392 17.88 16.45 -1.15
C LYS A 392 18.73 17.39 -1.99
N LYS A 393 18.18 17.86 -3.13
CA LYS A 393 18.91 18.75 -4.06
C LYS A 393 19.36 20.03 -3.37
N GLU A 394 18.52 20.57 -2.49
CA GLU A 394 18.80 21.81 -1.80
C GLU A 394 19.89 21.64 -0.73
N ILE A 395 19.88 20.53 0.03
CA ILE A 395 20.97 20.19 0.96
C ILE A 395 22.29 20.01 0.20
N GLU A 396 22.29 19.25 -0.90
CA GLU A 396 23.48 19.03 -1.73
C GLU A 396 24.06 20.36 -2.23
N ARG A 397 23.19 21.28 -2.69
CA ARG A 397 23.55 22.62 -3.17
C ARG A 397 24.14 23.52 -2.08
N VAL A 398 23.60 23.47 -0.86
CA VAL A 398 24.08 24.28 0.27
C VAL A 398 25.41 23.73 0.80
N VAL A 399 25.55 22.41 0.93
CA VAL A 399 26.78 21.78 1.44
C VAL A 399 27.93 21.89 0.45
N SER A 400 27.68 21.80 -0.86
CA SER A 400 28.73 21.95 -1.88
C SER A 400 29.41 23.32 -1.89
N ARG A 401 28.80 24.34 -1.26
CA ARG A 401 29.39 25.69 -1.13
C ARG A 401 30.45 25.80 -0.04
N ASN A 402 30.49 24.85 0.90
CA ASN A 402 31.44 24.86 2.01
C ASN A 402 32.53 23.79 1.81
N MET A 403 33.63 24.15 1.17
CA MET A 403 34.73 23.22 0.87
C MET A 403 35.42 22.65 2.12
N ASN A 404 35.35 23.37 3.26
CA ASN A 404 35.96 22.98 4.53
C ASN A 404 35.12 21.99 5.34
N ALA A 405 33.88 21.72 4.92
CA ALA A 405 33.03 20.70 5.54
C ALA A 405 33.48 19.29 5.12
N GLY A 406 33.29 18.30 6.00
CA GLY A 406 33.48 16.89 5.63
C GLY A 406 32.50 16.45 4.54
N GLN A 407 32.71 15.26 3.96
CA GLN A 407 31.80 14.73 2.94
C GLN A 407 30.40 14.45 3.53
N LEU A 408 29.34 14.87 2.83
CA LEU A 408 27.96 14.51 3.16
C LEU A 408 27.35 13.73 1.98
N VAL A 409 26.88 12.52 2.24
CA VAL A 409 26.12 11.72 1.26
C VAL A 409 24.64 11.77 1.61
N VAL A 410 23.82 12.36 0.73
CA VAL A 410 22.38 12.51 0.95
C VAL A 410 21.60 11.41 0.23
N LEU A 411 20.84 10.60 0.97
CA LEU A 411 20.14 9.43 0.47
C LEU A 411 18.63 9.55 0.68
N PRO A 412 17.81 9.43 -0.39
CA PRO A 412 16.36 9.41 -0.26
C PRO A 412 15.85 8.02 0.15
N LEU A 413 14.76 7.96 0.92
CA LEU A 413 14.10 6.72 1.32
C LEU A 413 12.57 6.87 1.35
N TYR A 414 11.90 6.29 0.35
CA TYR A 414 10.43 6.23 0.24
C TYR A 414 9.99 4.93 -0.45
N SER A 415 8.69 4.61 -0.38
CA SER A 415 8.16 3.29 -0.77
C SER A 415 8.30 2.96 -2.26
N SER A 416 8.22 3.95 -3.16
CA SER A 416 8.39 3.80 -4.62
C SER A 416 9.85 3.58 -5.06
N LEU A 417 10.83 3.87 -4.20
CA LEU A 417 12.27 3.80 -4.48
C LEU A 417 12.74 2.36 -4.76
N PRO A 418 13.56 2.09 -5.80
CA PRO A 418 14.04 0.72 -6.14
C PRO A 418 14.72 0.00 -4.96
N PRO A 419 14.58 -1.33 -4.80
CA PRO A 419 15.16 -2.04 -3.65
C PRO A 419 16.67 -1.84 -3.54
N ALA A 420 17.39 -1.90 -4.65
CA ALA A 420 18.84 -1.64 -4.68
C ALA A 420 19.21 -0.23 -4.19
N GLN A 421 18.36 0.77 -4.43
CA GLN A 421 18.59 2.12 -3.90
C GLN A 421 18.18 2.22 -2.43
N GLN A 422 17.13 1.51 -1.99
CA GLN A 422 16.74 1.46 -0.58
C GLN A 422 17.85 0.80 0.25
N GLN A 423 18.54 -0.19 -0.30
CA GLN A 423 19.68 -0.85 0.36
C GLN A 423 20.87 0.08 0.60
N LYS A 424 21.04 1.15 -0.19
CA LYS A 424 22.15 2.11 -0.01
C LYS A 424 22.17 2.77 1.36
N ILE A 425 21.02 2.85 2.05
CA ILE A 425 20.95 3.43 3.40
C ILE A 425 21.80 2.65 4.41
N PHE A 426 22.05 1.36 4.16
CA PHE A 426 22.84 0.47 5.00
C PHE A 426 24.34 0.49 4.66
N GLU A 427 24.76 1.15 3.58
CA GLU A 427 26.18 1.32 3.25
C GLU A 427 26.89 2.16 4.33
N PRO A 428 28.19 1.93 4.62
CA PRO A 428 28.93 2.74 5.58
C PRO A 428 29.05 4.21 5.12
N PRO A 429 29.24 5.17 6.05
CA PRO A 429 29.47 6.56 5.69
C PRO A 429 30.76 6.75 4.87
N PRO A 430 30.85 7.85 4.07
CA PRO A 430 32.02 8.13 3.26
C PRO A 430 33.27 8.34 4.12
N LYS A 431 34.41 7.79 3.67
CA LYS A 431 35.71 8.00 4.31
C LYS A 431 36.18 9.46 4.16
N PRO A 432 37.08 9.97 5.03
CA PRO A 432 37.74 11.27 4.84
C PRO A 432 38.37 11.42 3.45
N ARG A 433 38.34 12.62 2.86
CA ARG A 433 38.93 12.87 1.52
C ARG A 433 40.46 12.71 1.54
N PHE A 434 41.09 13.12 2.63
CA PHE A 434 42.53 13.04 2.87
C PHE A 434 42.79 12.84 4.36
N LYS A 435 44.02 12.45 4.71
CA LYS A 435 44.44 12.25 6.10
C LYS A 435 44.38 13.59 6.85
N GLY A 436 43.49 13.71 7.84
CA GLY A 436 43.23 14.94 8.61
C GLY A 436 41.93 15.67 8.26
N ASP A 437 41.22 15.26 7.21
CA ASP A 437 39.85 15.74 6.92
C ASP A 437 38.87 15.17 7.94
N LYS A 438 37.72 15.86 8.14
CA LYS A 438 36.67 15.36 9.02
C LYS A 438 36.09 14.05 8.47
N ASN A 439 35.68 13.15 9.35
CA ASN A 439 34.94 11.96 8.95
C ASN A 439 33.64 12.36 8.23
N GLY A 440 33.34 11.66 7.14
CA GLY A 440 32.15 11.91 6.36
C GLY A 440 30.91 11.36 7.03
N ARG A 441 29.74 11.83 6.59
CA ARG A 441 28.44 11.53 7.19
C ARG A 441 27.41 11.15 6.12
N LYS A 442 26.44 10.31 6.47
CA LYS A 442 25.22 10.11 5.67
C LYS A 442 24.09 10.96 6.23
N CYS A 443 23.27 11.52 5.33
CA CYS A 443 21.99 12.12 5.67
C CYS A 443 20.89 11.38 4.91
N ILE A 444 19.99 10.71 5.64
CA ILE A 444 18.91 9.91 5.06
C ILE A 444 17.61 10.71 5.19
N LEU A 445 17.01 11.05 4.06
CA LEU A 445 15.74 11.74 3.97
C LEU A 445 14.64 10.71 3.73
N ALA A 446 13.87 10.39 4.77
CA ALA A 446 12.94 9.27 4.77
C ALA A 446 11.50 9.70 4.98
N THR A 447 10.54 8.97 4.41
CA THR A 447 9.17 9.02 4.92
C THR A 447 9.09 8.31 6.28
N ASN A 448 7.88 8.20 6.83
CA ASN A 448 7.63 7.33 7.98
C ASN A 448 8.06 5.86 7.75
N ILE A 449 8.48 5.43 6.54
CA ILE A 449 9.07 4.12 6.26
C ILE A 449 10.29 3.76 7.15
N ALA A 450 11.00 4.76 7.67
CA ALA A 450 12.10 4.56 8.63
C ALA A 450 11.67 4.63 10.11
N GLU A 451 10.41 4.94 10.41
CA GLU A 451 9.88 5.15 11.77
C GLU A 451 9.87 3.86 12.59
N THR A 452 9.54 2.74 11.96
CA THR A 452 9.38 1.40 12.54
C THR A 452 10.13 0.37 11.71
N SER A 453 10.40 -0.79 12.32
CA SER A 453 10.94 -2.01 11.67
C SER A 453 12.33 -1.96 11.04
N ILE A 454 12.79 -0.82 10.52
CA ILE A 454 14.11 -0.67 9.87
C ILE A 454 15.15 -0.18 10.90
N THR A 455 16.30 -0.87 10.92
CA THR A 455 17.47 -0.53 11.73
C THR A 455 18.60 -0.07 10.84
N ILE A 456 18.89 1.23 10.85
CA ILE A 456 20.01 1.82 10.12
C ILE A 456 21.11 2.08 11.14
N ASP A 457 22.21 1.34 11.02
CA ASP A 457 23.36 1.52 11.90
C ASP A 457 24.05 2.85 11.61
N GLY A 458 24.56 3.48 12.67
CA GLY A 458 25.28 4.76 12.58
C GLY A 458 24.42 6.00 12.81
N ILE A 459 23.09 5.89 12.83
CA ILE A 459 22.20 7.04 13.12
C ILE A 459 22.40 7.54 14.56
N VAL A 460 22.74 8.81 14.68
CA VAL A 460 22.93 9.52 15.97
C VAL A 460 21.99 10.71 16.06
N TYR A 461 21.70 11.34 14.93
CA TYR A 461 20.91 12.56 14.86
C TYR A 461 19.61 12.27 14.13
N VAL A 462 18.49 12.60 14.76
CA VAL A 462 17.16 12.53 14.16
C VAL A 462 16.59 13.93 14.05
N ILE A 463 15.99 14.26 12.91
CA ILE A 463 15.25 15.50 12.70
C ILE A 463 13.79 15.14 12.44
N ASP A 464 12.89 15.65 13.29
CA ASP A 464 11.47 15.33 13.26
C ASP A 464 10.62 16.61 13.08
N PRO A 465 10.15 16.88 11.85
CA PRO A 465 9.21 17.97 11.59
C PRO A 465 7.80 17.76 12.18
N GLY A 466 7.45 16.55 12.63
CA GLY A 466 6.15 16.30 13.26
C GLY A 466 5.00 15.98 12.29
N PHE A 467 5.29 15.69 11.01
CA PHE A 467 4.27 15.39 10.00
C PHE A 467 4.45 14.01 9.33
N SER A 468 3.36 13.48 8.77
CA SER A 468 3.33 12.29 7.91
C SER A 468 2.15 12.35 6.94
N LYS A 469 2.21 11.64 5.81
CA LYS A 469 1.02 11.40 4.99
C LYS A 469 0.20 10.27 5.59
N GLN A 470 -1.06 10.54 5.90
CA GLN A 470 -2.00 9.58 6.47
C GLN A 470 -3.18 9.37 5.52
N LYS A 471 -3.65 8.12 5.44
CA LYS A 471 -4.85 7.75 4.69
C LYS A 471 -6.09 8.27 5.41
N VAL A 472 -6.98 8.94 4.70
CA VAL A 472 -8.25 9.43 5.22
C VAL A 472 -9.35 9.01 4.28
N TYR A 473 -10.41 8.46 4.84
CA TYR A 473 -11.63 8.09 4.13
C TYR A 473 -12.78 8.95 4.62
N ASN A 474 -13.44 9.64 3.71
CA ASN A 474 -14.69 10.34 3.98
C ASN A 474 -15.85 9.45 3.52
N PRO A 475 -16.61 8.82 4.44
CA PRO A 475 -17.68 7.89 4.07
C PRO A 475 -18.87 8.57 3.39
N ARG A 476 -19.14 9.85 3.69
CA ARG A 476 -20.22 10.63 3.05
C ARG A 476 -19.86 10.98 1.61
N ALA A 477 -18.60 11.34 1.38
CA ALA A 477 -18.10 11.70 0.07
C ALA A 477 -17.65 10.48 -0.77
N ARG A 478 -17.49 9.30 -0.14
CA ARG A 478 -16.90 8.07 -0.71
C ARG A 478 -15.49 8.28 -1.26
N ILE A 479 -14.70 9.12 -0.60
CA ILE A 479 -13.36 9.52 -1.07
C ILE A 479 -12.30 9.00 -0.12
N GLU A 480 -11.28 8.38 -0.68
CA GLU A 480 -10.05 8.05 0.01
C GLU A 480 -8.91 8.94 -0.48
N SER A 481 -8.19 9.59 0.42
CA SER A 481 -7.10 10.50 0.10
C SER A 481 -5.92 10.34 1.06
N LEU A 482 -4.74 10.80 0.62
CA LEU A 482 -3.55 10.92 1.47
C LEU A 482 -3.38 12.39 1.86
N LEU A 483 -3.59 12.71 3.13
CA LEU A 483 -3.42 14.07 3.66
C LEU A 483 -2.17 14.15 4.52
N ILE A 484 -1.47 15.28 4.45
CA ILE A 484 -0.39 15.58 5.40
C ILE A 484 -1.04 15.95 6.73
N ALA A 485 -0.72 15.19 7.78
CA ALA A 485 -1.27 15.38 9.12
C ALA A 485 -0.16 15.32 10.18
N PRO A 486 -0.36 15.97 11.34
CA PRO A 486 0.52 15.82 12.49
C PRO A 486 0.63 14.35 12.92
N ILE A 487 1.80 13.97 13.41
CA ILE A 487 2.03 12.65 14.00
C ILE A 487 1.49 12.57 15.43
N SER A 488 1.44 11.36 15.98
CA SER A 488 1.17 11.16 17.41
C SER A 488 2.44 11.30 18.26
N LYS A 489 2.27 11.44 19.59
CA LYS A 489 3.37 11.36 20.56
C LYS A 489 4.11 10.03 20.44
N ALA A 490 3.39 8.91 20.32
CA ALA A 490 3.98 7.59 20.10
C ALA A 490 4.86 7.55 18.84
N SER A 491 4.39 8.09 17.71
CA SER A 491 5.21 8.21 16.48
C SER A 491 6.46 9.05 16.71
N ALA A 492 6.35 10.20 17.38
CA ALA A 492 7.50 11.07 17.68
C ALA A 492 8.53 10.39 18.60
N GLU A 493 8.09 9.55 19.54
CA GLU A 493 8.98 8.74 20.38
C GLU A 493 9.70 7.64 19.60
N GLN A 494 9.02 7.01 18.63
CA GLN A 494 9.63 6.02 17.75
C GLN A 494 10.66 6.61 16.82
N ARG A 495 10.37 7.80 16.25
CA ARG A 495 11.31 8.60 15.47
C ARG A 495 12.55 8.93 16.28
N ALA A 496 12.38 9.48 17.48
CA ALA A 496 13.49 9.76 18.39
C ALA A 496 14.29 8.49 18.75
N GLY A 497 13.60 7.36 18.94
CA GLY A 497 14.22 6.04 19.20
C GLY A 497 14.97 5.42 18.01
N ARG A 498 15.02 6.09 16.85
CA ARG A 498 15.99 5.74 15.79
C ARG A 498 17.40 6.17 16.15
N ALA A 499 17.54 7.22 16.96
CA ALA A 499 18.78 7.54 17.67
C ALA A 499 18.91 6.66 18.92
N GLY A 500 20.10 6.59 19.54
CA GLY A 500 20.28 5.87 20.80
C GLY A 500 20.37 4.34 20.66
N ARG A 501 20.57 3.83 19.44
CA ARG A 501 20.68 2.38 19.19
C ARG A 501 22.10 1.85 19.36
N THR A 502 23.06 2.49 18.71
CA THR A 502 24.47 2.07 18.71
C THR A 502 25.33 2.89 19.68
N LYS A 503 24.92 4.13 19.95
CA LYS A 503 25.55 5.06 20.89
C LYS A 503 24.54 6.16 21.28
N PRO A 504 24.80 7.00 22.29
CA PRO A 504 23.93 8.12 22.65
C PRO A 504 23.62 9.01 21.44
N GLY A 505 22.41 9.55 21.36
CA GLY A 505 21.94 10.33 20.22
C GLY A 505 21.14 11.57 20.58
N LYS A 506 20.79 12.36 19.56
CA LYS A 506 20.00 13.60 19.69
C LYS A 506 18.82 13.57 18.72
N CYS A 507 17.67 14.04 19.15
CA CYS A 507 16.48 14.22 18.32
C CYS A 507 16.05 15.69 18.33
N PHE A 508 16.03 16.32 17.16
CA PHE A 508 15.60 17.70 16.94
C PHE A 508 14.16 17.71 16.44
N ARG A 509 13.21 18.00 17.34
CA ARG A 509 11.78 18.18 17.03
C ARG A 509 11.54 19.60 16.58
N LEU A 510 11.06 19.79 15.35
CA LEU A 510 10.84 21.12 14.75
C LEU A 510 9.49 21.73 15.12
N TYR A 511 9.10 21.52 16.37
CA TYR A 511 7.88 22.03 16.98
C TYR A 511 8.15 22.28 18.46
N THR A 512 7.29 23.08 19.09
CA THR A 512 7.45 23.45 20.50
C THR A 512 7.11 22.27 21.42
N GLU A 513 7.70 22.26 22.62
CA GLU A 513 7.36 21.29 23.66
C GLU A 513 5.87 21.35 24.02
N LYS A 514 5.31 22.56 24.12
CA LYS A 514 3.87 22.77 24.30
C LYS A 514 3.02 22.09 23.21
N CYS A 515 3.45 22.15 21.95
CA CYS A 515 2.75 21.48 20.86
C CYS A 515 2.80 19.95 21.03
N PHE A 516 3.96 19.41 21.41
CA PHE A 516 4.12 17.99 21.72
C PHE A 516 3.15 17.57 22.84
N GLU A 517 3.09 18.30 23.95
CA GLU A 517 2.32 17.94 25.14
C GLU A 517 0.81 18.14 24.99
N GLU A 518 0.37 19.29 24.45
CA GLU A 518 -1.03 19.71 24.46
C GLU A 518 -1.77 19.47 23.13
N THR A 519 -1.04 19.36 22.00
CA THR A 519 -1.66 19.33 20.66
C THR A 519 -1.60 17.96 19.99
N LEU A 520 -0.48 17.25 20.09
CA LEU A 520 -0.33 15.95 19.43
C LEU A 520 -1.15 14.87 20.16
N PRO A 521 -1.88 14.00 19.44
CA PRO A 521 -2.59 12.88 20.07
C PRO A 521 -1.58 11.87 20.64
N GLU A 522 -1.96 11.17 21.72
CA GLU A 522 -1.11 10.13 22.34
C GLU A 522 -0.72 9.03 21.34
N GLN A 523 -1.69 8.53 20.58
CA GLN A 523 -1.56 7.44 19.62
C GLN A 523 -2.13 7.85 18.27
N THR A 524 -1.57 7.28 17.21
CA THR A 524 -2.13 7.44 15.86
C THR A 524 -3.45 6.67 15.79
N TYR A 525 -4.51 7.30 15.28
CA TYR A 525 -5.80 6.62 15.11
C TYR A 525 -5.63 5.36 14.25
N PRO A 526 -6.19 4.20 14.64
CA PRO A 526 -6.14 2.97 13.85
C PRO A 526 -6.59 3.17 12.40
N GLU A 527 -5.94 2.49 11.46
CA GLU A 527 -6.23 2.66 10.02
C GLU A 527 -7.66 2.22 9.66
N ILE A 528 -8.25 1.28 10.40
CA ILE A 528 -9.64 0.83 10.22
C ILE A 528 -10.67 1.94 10.40
N LEU A 529 -10.37 2.97 11.21
CA LEU A 529 -11.26 4.11 11.44
C LEU A 529 -11.17 5.17 10.33
N ARG A 530 -10.21 5.03 9.40
CA ARG A 530 -9.86 6.06 8.40
C ARG A 530 -9.71 5.51 6.98
N SER A 531 -10.21 4.30 6.70
CA SER A 531 -10.06 3.63 5.40
C SER A 531 -11.40 3.18 4.83
N ASN A 532 -11.45 3.01 3.50
CA ASN A 532 -12.57 2.31 2.87
C ASN A 532 -12.51 0.82 3.24
N LEU A 533 -13.63 0.27 3.72
CA LEU A 533 -13.74 -1.10 4.20
C LEU A 533 -14.30 -2.08 3.15
N GLY A 534 -14.59 -1.67 1.91
CA GLY A 534 -15.20 -2.54 0.90
C GLY A 534 -14.42 -3.83 0.65
N SER A 535 -13.09 -3.76 0.52
CA SER A 535 -12.26 -4.96 0.38
C SER A 535 -12.21 -5.80 1.66
N VAL A 536 -12.22 -5.16 2.83
CA VAL A 536 -12.21 -5.84 4.13
C VAL A 536 -13.50 -6.59 4.39
N VAL A 537 -14.65 -5.95 4.17
CA VAL A 537 -15.97 -6.55 4.33
C VAL A 537 -16.11 -7.77 3.41
N LEU A 538 -15.68 -7.65 2.15
CA LEU A 538 -15.69 -8.77 1.20
C LEU A 538 -14.85 -9.95 1.71
N ASN A 539 -13.66 -9.66 2.25
CA ASN A 539 -12.76 -10.68 2.79
C ASN A 539 -13.31 -11.33 4.07
N LEU A 540 -13.90 -10.56 4.97
CA LEU A 540 -14.54 -11.07 6.19
C LEU A 540 -15.71 -11.99 5.86
N LYS A 541 -16.58 -11.57 4.94
CA LYS A 541 -17.69 -12.41 4.44
C LYS A 541 -17.18 -13.70 3.80
N LYS A 542 -16.09 -13.64 3.02
CA LYS A 542 -15.45 -14.84 2.45
C LYS A 542 -14.89 -15.80 3.52
N LEU A 543 -14.45 -15.29 4.67
CA LEU A 543 -14.02 -16.09 5.82
C LEU A 543 -15.19 -16.72 6.61
N GLY A 544 -16.44 -16.45 6.22
CA GLY A 544 -17.64 -16.91 6.92
C GLY A 544 -17.97 -16.07 8.17
N ILE A 545 -17.56 -14.80 8.18
CA ILE A 545 -17.92 -13.84 9.23
C ILE A 545 -19.12 -13.03 8.73
N ASP A 546 -20.31 -13.48 9.09
CA ASP A 546 -21.56 -12.89 8.61
C ASP A 546 -21.99 -11.69 9.44
N ASP A 547 -21.84 -11.78 10.76
CA ASP A 547 -22.15 -10.72 11.70
C ASP A 547 -20.97 -9.76 11.86
N LEU A 548 -20.88 -8.82 10.94
CA LEU A 548 -19.86 -7.78 10.94
C LEU A 548 -20.09 -6.71 12.02
N VAL A 549 -21.29 -6.63 12.59
CA VAL A 549 -21.61 -5.65 13.63
C VAL A 549 -21.05 -6.10 14.97
N HIS A 550 -21.15 -7.40 15.26
CA HIS A 550 -20.62 -8.00 16.49
C HIS A 550 -19.26 -8.68 16.31
N PHE A 551 -18.64 -8.55 15.14
CA PHE A 551 -17.25 -8.99 14.96
C PHE A 551 -16.33 -8.24 15.93
N ASP A 552 -15.45 -8.98 16.59
CA ASP A 552 -14.60 -8.48 17.66
C ASP A 552 -13.42 -7.65 17.12
N PHE A 553 -13.72 -6.46 16.63
CA PHE A 553 -12.72 -5.45 16.29
C PHE A 553 -12.12 -4.86 17.56
N MET A 554 -10.79 -4.72 17.62
CA MET A 554 -10.15 -3.99 18.71
C MET A 554 -10.60 -2.52 18.80
N ASP A 555 -10.82 -1.90 17.64
CA ASP A 555 -11.47 -0.60 17.50
C ASP A 555 -12.48 -0.70 16.35
N PRO A 556 -13.78 -0.84 16.64
CA PRO A 556 -14.79 -1.03 15.60
C PRO A 556 -14.91 0.21 14.71
N PRO A 557 -15.09 0.03 13.39
CA PRO A 557 -15.30 1.15 12.47
C PRO A 557 -16.62 1.86 12.77
N ALA A 558 -16.73 3.11 12.32
CA ALA A 558 -18.00 3.83 12.41
C ALA A 558 -19.11 3.05 11.65
N PRO A 559 -20.32 2.87 12.22
CA PRO A 559 -21.40 2.12 11.58
C PRO A 559 -21.73 2.61 10.16
N GLU A 560 -21.66 3.93 9.94
CA GLU A 560 -21.82 4.53 8.61
C GLU A 560 -20.77 4.01 7.61
N THR A 561 -19.52 3.86 8.01
CA THR A 561 -18.45 3.35 7.13
C THR A 561 -18.69 1.89 6.75
N LEU A 562 -19.14 1.06 7.72
CA LEU A 562 -19.50 -0.33 7.47
C LEU A 562 -20.71 -0.45 6.54
N MET A 563 -21.76 0.36 6.79
CA MET A 563 -22.95 0.41 5.93
C MET A 563 -22.61 0.81 4.49
N ARG A 564 -21.73 1.79 4.29
CA ARG A 564 -21.27 2.19 2.94
C ARG A 564 -20.50 1.09 2.23
N ALA A 565 -19.68 0.32 2.95
CA ALA A 565 -18.97 -0.82 2.38
C ALA A 565 -19.95 -1.93 1.95
N LEU A 566 -20.95 -2.24 2.79
CA LEU A 566 -22.02 -3.19 2.46
C LEU A 566 -22.84 -2.73 1.25
N GLU A 567 -23.30 -1.48 1.24
CA GLU A 567 -24.03 -0.86 0.13
C GLU A 567 -23.22 -0.93 -1.17
N GLN A 568 -21.93 -0.58 -1.13
CA GLN A 568 -21.05 -0.65 -2.29
C GLN A 568 -20.94 -2.08 -2.84
N LEU A 569 -20.76 -3.07 -1.97
CA LEU A 569 -20.64 -4.47 -2.37
C LEU A 569 -21.95 -5.06 -2.88
N ASN A 570 -23.09 -4.69 -2.30
CA ASN A 570 -24.42 -5.05 -2.83
C ASN A 570 -24.61 -4.48 -4.25
N TYR A 571 -24.33 -3.19 -4.48
CA TYR A 571 -24.40 -2.62 -5.83
C TYR A 571 -23.47 -3.32 -6.84
N LEU A 572 -22.28 -3.75 -6.44
CA LEU A 572 -21.37 -4.50 -7.31
C LEU A 572 -21.86 -5.93 -7.61
N GLY A 573 -22.90 -6.39 -6.90
CA GLY A 573 -23.43 -7.75 -6.92
C GLY A 573 -22.53 -8.74 -6.19
N ALA A 574 -21.66 -8.26 -5.30
CA ALA A 574 -20.81 -9.10 -4.48
C ALA A 574 -21.57 -9.66 -3.26
N LEU A 575 -22.53 -8.89 -2.76
CA LEU A 575 -23.49 -9.30 -1.73
C LEU A 575 -24.90 -9.26 -2.31
N ASP A 576 -25.80 -10.10 -1.81
CA ASP A 576 -27.24 -9.99 -2.07
C ASP A 576 -27.90 -8.97 -1.11
N ASP A 577 -29.23 -8.89 -1.12
CA ASP A 577 -29.99 -7.91 -0.33
C ASP A 577 -30.07 -8.30 1.16
N GLU A 578 -29.89 -9.59 1.45
CA GLU A 578 -29.73 -10.16 2.78
C GLU A 578 -28.32 -9.92 3.36
N GLY A 579 -27.35 -9.57 2.49
CA GLY A 579 -25.97 -9.27 2.85
C GLY A 579 -25.06 -10.50 2.85
N ASP A 580 -25.49 -11.60 2.25
CA ASP A 580 -24.74 -12.83 2.08
C ASP A 580 -23.85 -12.77 0.84
N LEU A 581 -22.77 -13.56 0.87
CA LEU A 581 -21.76 -13.55 -0.18
C LEU A 581 -22.28 -14.27 -1.43
N THR A 582 -22.43 -13.55 -2.54
CA THR A 582 -22.88 -14.16 -3.80
C THR A 582 -21.75 -14.96 -4.45
N ASN A 583 -22.09 -15.81 -5.44
CA ASN A 583 -21.08 -16.47 -6.30
C ASN A 583 -20.11 -15.46 -6.94
N LYS A 584 -20.62 -14.29 -7.32
CA LYS A 584 -19.80 -13.21 -7.89
C LYS A 584 -18.91 -12.59 -6.82
N GLY A 585 -19.41 -12.37 -5.61
CA GLY A 585 -18.61 -11.95 -4.46
C GLY A 585 -17.49 -12.93 -4.13
N HIS A 586 -17.77 -14.23 -4.15
CA HIS A 586 -16.75 -15.27 -4.00
C HIS A 586 -15.65 -15.14 -5.05
N LEU A 587 -15.99 -14.97 -6.34
CA LEU A 587 -15.00 -14.75 -7.39
C LEU A 587 -14.21 -13.45 -7.18
N MET A 588 -14.89 -12.36 -6.81
CA MET A 588 -14.26 -11.05 -6.58
C MET A 588 -13.21 -11.13 -5.46
N SER A 589 -13.52 -11.86 -4.37
CA SER A 589 -12.62 -12.01 -3.21
C SER A 589 -11.29 -12.72 -3.53
N GLU A 590 -11.23 -13.50 -4.61
CA GLU A 590 -10.01 -14.19 -5.03
C GLU A 590 -9.00 -13.25 -5.69
N PHE A 591 -9.45 -12.09 -6.17
CA PHE A 591 -8.57 -11.13 -6.83
C PHE A 591 -7.91 -10.18 -5.82
N PRO A 592 -6.59 -10.00 -5.91
CA PRO A 592 -5.86 -9.10 -5.04
C PRO A 592 -5.97 -7.64 -5.50
N VAL A 593 -7.18 -7.13 -5.75
CA VAL A 593 -7.46 -5.75 -6.20
C VAL A 593 -8.75 -5.24 -5.54
N ASP A 594 -9.05 -3.96 -5.68
CA ASP A 594 -10.29 -3.39 -5.13
C ASP A 594 -11.54 -4.04 -5.76
N PRO A 595 -12.66 -4.17 -5.01
CA PRO A 595 -13.87 -4.82 -5.50
C PRO A 595 -14.36 -4.31 -6.86
N GLN A 596 -14.30 -2.99 -7.12
CA GLN A 596 -14.67 -2.44 -8.43
C GLN A 596 -13.83 -3.02 -9.57
N LEU A 597 -12.51 -3.13 -9.37
CA LEU A 597 -11.60 -3.64 -10.40
C LEU A 597 -11.73 -5.17 -10.56
N ALA A 598 -11.97 -5.90 -9.47
CA ALA A 598 -12.26 -7.34 -9.51
C ALA A 598 -13.53 -7.62 -10.32
N LYS A 599 -14.58 -6.81 -10.11
CA LYS A 599 -15.81 -6.85 -10.88
C LYS A 599 -15.56 -6.63 -12.38
N VAL A 600 -14.78 -5.61 -12.74
CA VAL A 600 -14.41 -5.33 -14.14
C VAL A 600 -13.67 -6.52 -14.78
N LEU A 601 -12.74 -7.14 -14.05
CA LEU A 601 -12.02 -8.33 -14.53
C LEU A 601 -12.98 -9.50 -14.82
N ILE A 602 -13.93 -9.76 -13.91
CA ILE A 602 -14.91 -10.86 -14.03
C ILE A 602 -15.91 -10.62 -15.17
N GLU A 603 -16.36 -9.38 -15.39
CA GLU A 603 -17.34 -9.05 -16.44
C GLU A 603 -16.71 -8.82 -17.82
N SER A 604 -15.42 -8.52 -17.89
CA SER A 604 -14.71 -8.24 -19.16
C SER A 604 -14.84 -9.31 -20.25
N PRO A 605 -14.99 -10.62 -19.96
CA PRO A 605 -15.26 -11.62 -21.00
C PRO A 605 -16.58 -11.37 -21.73
N ASN A 606 -17.60 -10.81 -21.06
CA ASN A 606 -18.90 -10.48 -21.69
C ASN A 606 -18.77 -9.39 -22.75
N TYR A 607 -17.71 -8.57 -22.67
CA TYR A 607 -17.37 -7.54 -23.65
C TYR A 607 -16.26 -7.98 -24.61
N SER A 608 -15.79 -9.24 -24.54
CA SER A 608 -14.71 -9.77 -25.40
C SER A 608 -13.41 -8.94 -25.38
N CYS A 609 -13.08 -8.32 -24.24
CA CYS A 609 -11.90 -7.44 -24.06
C CYS A 609 -11.12 -7.72 -22.77
N SER A 610 -11.26 -8.94 -22.24
CA SER A 610 -10.62 -9.35 -20.99
C SER A 610 -9.09 -9.31 -21.01
N SER A 611 -8.44 -9.48 -22.16
CA SER A 611 -6.97 -9.33 -22.27
C SER A 611 -6.52 -7.89 -22.04
N GLU A 612 -7.26 -6.93 -22.59
CA GLU A 612 -7.01 -5.50 -22.44
C GLU A 612 -7.34 -5.02 -21.04
N ILE A 613 -8.47 -5.47 -20.49
CA ILE A 613 -8.87 -5.17 -19.12
C ILE A 613 -7.88 -5.74 -18.10
N LEU A 614 -7.40 -6.96 -18.29
CA LEU A 614 -6.34 -7.56 -17.48
C LEU A 614 -5.07 -6.68 -17.47
N THR A 615 -4.73 -6.11 -18.63
CA THR A 615 -3.60 -5.21 -18.78
C THR A 615 -3.83 -3.87 -18.09
N ILE A 616 -5.01 -3.26 -18.27
CA ILE A 616 -5.39 -2.02 -17.59
C ILE A 616 -5.40 -2.22 -16.08
N ALA A 617 -5.98 -3.30 -15.57
CA ALA A 617 -6.02 -3.62 -14.15
C ALA A 617 -4.61 -3.75 -13.56
N ALA A 618 -3.68 -4.36 -14.29
CA ALA A 618 -2.29 -4.47 -13.87
C ALA A 618 -1.58 -3.11 -13.83
N MET A 619 -1.85 -2.23 -14.80
CA MET A 619 -1.31 -0.86 -14.83
C MET A 619 -1.87 0.03 -13.72
N LEU A 620 -3.15 -0.13 -13.37
CA LEU A 620 -3.78 0.61 -12.26
C LEU A 620 -3.32 0.09 -10.88
N SER A 621 -2.86 -1.15 -10.80
CA SER A 621 -2.40 -1.78 -9.55
C SER A 621 -0.95 -1.43 -9.15
N VAL A 622 -0.25 -0.64 -9.97
CA VAL A 622 1.14 -0.22 -9.73
C VAL A 622 1.25 1.31 -9.63
N PRO A 623 2.34 1.85 -9.06
CA PRO A 623 2.58 3.29 -9.08
C PRO A 623 2.57 3.86 -10.50
N ASN A 624 2.29 5.16 -10.63
CA ASN A 624 2.21 5.84 -11.92
C ASN A 624 3.44 5.54 -12.80
N CYS A 625 3.18 5.08 -14.02
CA CYS A 625 4.22 4.70 -14.97
C CYS A 625 4.91 5.90 -15.63
N PHE A 626 4.28 7.08 -15.66
CA PHE A 626 4.86 8.28 -16.28
C PHE A 626 5.82 8.99 -15.32
N LEU A 627 7.06 9.18 -15.76
CA LEU A 627 8.04 10.05 -15.11
C LEU A 627 7.88 11.47 -15.67
N ARG A 628 7.85 12.48 -14.81
CA ARG A 628 7.76 13.89 -15.24
C ARG A 628 8.76 14.77 -14.51
N PRO A 629 10.08 14.66 -14.81
CA PRO A 629 11.10 15.41 -14.11
C PRO A 629 10.91 16.93 -14.28
N LYS A 630 11.01 17.71 -13.20
CA LYS A 630 10.80 19.18 -13.23
C LYS A 630 11.64 19.92 -14.28
N VAL A 631 12.85 19.43 -14.59
CA VAL A 631 13.77 20.03 -15.57
C VAL A 631 13.39 19.68 -17.02
N LYS A 632 12.70 18.56 -17.24
CA LYS A 632 12.36 18.01 -18.57
C LYS A 632 10.86 17.82 -18.74
N VAL A 633 10.06 18.71 -18.15
CA VAL A 633 8.60 18.63 -18.15
C VAL A 633 8.03 18.57 -19.57
N LYS A 634 8.47 19.48 -20.45
CA LYS A 634 7.97 19.55 -21.84
C LYS A 634 8.29 18.28 -22.62
N GLU A 635 9.54 17.81 -22.57
CA GLU A 635 9.96 16.55 -23.22
C GLU A 635 9.17 15.34 -22.71
N ALA A 636 8.93 15.25 -21.40
CA ALA A 636 8.16 14.17 -20.79
C ALA A 636 6.69 14.19 -21.23
N ASP A 637 6.07 15.38 -21.28
CA ASP A 637 4.70 15.54 -21.74
C ASP A 637 4.56 15.20 -23.24
N GLU A 638 5.52 15.62 -24.08
CA GLU A 638 5.57 15.27 -25.50
C GLU A 638 5.70 13.75 -25.73
N MET A 639 6.56 13.06 -24.99
CA MET A 639 6.70 11.60 -25.08
C MET A 639 5.44 10.88 -24.60
N LYS A 640 4.81 11.36 -23.53
CA LYS A 640 3.53 10.83 -23.07
C LYS A 640 2.43 10.98 -24.12
N MET A 641 2.38 12.11 -24.84
CA MET A 641 1.39 12.33 -25.90
C MET A 641 1.51 11.31 -27.04
N ARG A 642 2.68 10.70 -27.27
CA ARG A 642 2.84 9.63 -28.27
C ARG A 642 2.06 8.36 -27.96
N PHE A 643 1.68 8.14 -26.70
CA PHE A 643 0.82 7.01 -26.30
C PHE A 643 -0.64 7.41 -26.12
N SER A 644 -0.95 8.71 -26.17
CA SER A 644 -2.28 9.22 -25.86
C SER A 644 -3.34 8.57 -26.73
N HIS A 645 -4.43 8.16 -26.09
CA HIS A 645 -5.63 7.71 -26.78
C HIS A 645 -6.71 8.79 -26.68
N LEU A 646 -7.38 9.08 -27.79
CA LEU A 646 -8.40 10.14 -27.90
C LEU A 646 -9.55 9.96 -26.91
N ASP A 647 -9.89 8.72 -26.56
CA ASP A 647 -10.95 8.40 -25.60
C ASP A 647 -10.51 8.33 -24.13
N GLY A 648 -9.22 8.52 -23.81
CA GLY A 648 -8.77 8.80 -22.43
C GLY A 648 -7.59 7.98 -21.89
N ASP A 649 -7.39 8.13 -20.58
CA ASP A 649 -6.18 7.72 -19.87
C ASP A 649 -6.06 6.19 -19.69
N HIS A 650 -7.16 5.45 -19.48
CA HIS A 650 -7.11 4.00 -19.34
C HIS A 650 -6.58 3.32 -20.61
N LEU A 651 -7.02 3.80 -21.77
CA LEU A 651 -6.54 3.33 -23.07
C LEU A 651 -5.11 3.81 -23.36
N THR A 652 -4.72 4.97 -22.84
CA THR A 652 -3.33 5.44 -22.87
C THR A 652 -2.42 4.49 -22.07
N LEU A 653 -2.84 4.04 -20.88
CA LEU A 653 -2.09 3.04 -20.10
C LEU A 653 -1.97 1.70 -20.84
N LEU A 654 -3.04 1.28 -21.53
CA LEU A 654 -3.01 0.09 -22.39
C LEU A 654 -1.95 0.24 -23.51
N ASN A 655 -1.94 1.37 -24.20
CA ASN A 655 -0.97 1.67 -25.26
C ASN A 655 0.47 1.65 -24.74
N VAL A 656 0.72 2.27 -23.58
CA VAL A 656 2.03 2.26 -22.92
C VAL A 656 2.50 0.85 -22.63
N PHE A 657 1.62 0.00 -22.08
CA PHE A 657 1.96 -1.39 -21.78
C PHE A 657 2.26 -2.20 -23.04
N HIS A 658 1.43 -2.08 -24.08
CA HIS A 658 1.66 -2.75 -25.36
C HIS A 658 2.99 -2.35 -26.00
N ALA A 659 3.34 -1.06 -25.95
CA ALA A 659 4.63 -0.59 -26.45
C ALA A 659 5.79 -1.15 -25.61
N TYR A 660 5.70 -1.09 -24.28
CA TYR A 660 6.73 -1.63 -23.39
C TYR A 660 6.98 -3.12 -23.62
N VAL A 661 5.92 -3.94 -23.73
CA VAL A 661 6.07 -5.40 -23.92
C VAL A 661 6.81 -5.72 -25.23
N LYS A 662 6.60 -4.95 -26.31
CA LYS A 662 7.35 -5.14 -27.56
C LYS A 662 8.86 -5.02 -27.36
N HIS A 663 9.30 -4.08 -26.53
CA HIS A 663 10.73 -3.91 -26.21
C HIS A 663 11.22 -4.92 -25.16
N ALA A 664 10.39 -5.26 -24.18
CA ALA A 664 10.73 -6.23 -23.14
C ALA A 664 10.89 -7.67 -23.67
N LEU A 665 10.20 -8.01 -24.77
CA LEU A 665 10.36 -9.29 -25.45
C LEU A 665 11.67 -9.41 -26.24
N VAL A 666 12.31 -8.29 -26.60
CA VAL A 666 13.62 -8.30 -27.28
C VAL A 666 14.70 -8.66 -26.26
N ASP A 667 14.91 -7.78 -25.27
CA ASP A 667 15.70 -8.06 -24.08
C ASP A 667 15.41 -7.03 -22.95
N THR A 668 16.05 -7.23 -21.80
CA THR A 668 15.89 -6.34 -20.63
C THR A 668 16.53 -4.96 -20.83
N ASN A 669 17.58 -4.83 -21.63
CA ASN A 669 18.28 -3.56 -21.84
C ASN A 669 17.52 -2.64 -22.80
N GLU A 670 16.91 -3.19 -23.85
CA GLU A 670 16.03 -2.49 -24.78
C GLU A 670 14.79 -1.94 -24.07
N SER A 671 14.16 -2.72 -23.18
CA SER A 671 13.05 -2.19 -22.38
C SER A 671 13.46 -1.06 -21.43
N LYS A 672 14.66 -1.13 -20.84
CA LYS A 672 15.21 -0.03 -20.00
C LYS A 672 15.46 1.22 -20.84
N LYS A 673 16.06 1.06 -22.01
CA LYS A 673 16.31 2.16 -22.96
C LYS A 673 15.02 2.81 -23.43
N PHE A 674 14.04 2.01 -23.84
CA PHE A 674 12.69 2.48 -24.20
C PHE A 674 12.06 3.27 -23.06
N CYS A 675 12.08 2.72 -21.83
CA CYS A 675 11.53 3.42 -20.68
C CYS A 675 12.26 4.76 -20.42
N PHE A 676 13.58 4.80 -20.57
CA PHE A 676 14.36 6.02 -20.41
C PHE A 676 13.99 7.08 -21.47
N GLU A 677 13.94 6.70 -22.74
CA GLU A 677 13.63 7.60 -23.86
C GLU A 677 12.20 8.17 -23.79
N TYR A 678 11.24 7.37 -23.34
CA TYR A 678 9.83 7.74 -23.29
C TYR A 678 9.36 8.24 -21.91
N PHE A 679 10.29 8.52 -21.00
CA PHE A 679 9.99 8.97 -19.64
C PHE A 679 9.01 8.05 -18.90
N LEU A 680 9.26 6.73 -18.97
CA LEU A 680 8.49 5.71 -18.27
C LEU A 680 9.30 5.11 -17.12
N ASN A 681 8.60 4.76 -16.05
CA ASN A 681 9.17 4.06 -14.91
C ASN A 681 9.31 2.57 -15.22
N HIS A 682 10.51 2.13 -15.63
CA HIS A 682 10.82 0.74 -15.97
C HIS A 682 10.40 -0.26 -14.88
N ARG A 683 10.53 0.11 -13.60
CA ARG A 683 10.12 -0.74 -12.48
C ARG A 683 8.59 -0.84 -12.37
N ALA A 684 7.87 0.25 -12.55
CA ALA A 684 6.41 0.23 -12.59
C ALA A 684 5.93 -0.68 -13.74
N MET A 685 6.54 -0.57 -14.92
CA MET A 685 6.24 -1.41 -16.08
C MET A 685 6.53 -2.90 -15.83
N THR A 686 7.71 -3.21 -15.28
CA THR A 686 8.08 -4.59 -14.90
C THR A 686 7.10 -5.14 -13.85
N SER A 687 6.73 -4.31 -12.87
CA SER A 687 5.75 -4.68 -11.83
C SER A 687 4.38 -4.93 -12.43
N ALA A 688 3.92 -4.10 -13.37
CA ALA A 688 2.65 -4.28 -14.06
C ALA A 688 2.66 -5.59 -14.85
N GLN A 689 3.76 -5.94 -15.51
CA GLN A 689 3.88 -7.23 -16.20
C GLN A 689 3.74 -8.41 -15.24
N ASN A 690 4.39 -8.35 -14.08
CA ASN A 690 4.26 -9.37 -13.03
C ASN A 690 2.84 -9.46 -12.47
N VAL A 691 2.19 -8.32 -12.19
CA VAL A 691 0.80 -8.28 -11.73
C VAL A 691 -0.13 -8.87 -12.78
N ARG A 692 0.04 -8.51 -14.05
CA ARG A 692 -0.74 -9.04 -15.18
C ARG A 692 -0.66 -10.56 -15.24
N GLN A 693 0.54 -11.13 -15.11
CA GLN A 693 0.72 -12.59 -15.12
C GLN A 693 0.08 -13.28 -13.91
N GLN A 694 0.10 -12.65 -12.73
CA GLN A 694 -0.56 -13.22 -11.56
C GLN A 694 -2.08 -13.16 -11.66
N LEU A 695 -2.62 -12.03 -12.12
CA LEU A 695 -4.06 -11.90 -12.39
C LEU A 695 -4.50 -12.88 -13.47
N LEU A 696 -3.70 -13.10 -14.52
CA LEU A 696 -3.95 -14.11 -15.55
C LEU A 696 -4.12 -15.51 -14.95
N ARG A 697 -3.16 -15.94 -14.11
CA ARG A 697 -3.23 -17.25 -13.43
C ARG A 697 -4.48 -17.40 -12.56
N ILE A 698 -4.92 -16.31 -11.91
CA ILE A 698 -6.16 -16.31 -11.13
C ILE A 698 -7.37 -16.45 -12.07
N MET A 699 -7.43 -15.70 -13.17
CA MET A 699 -8.50 -15.80 -14.15
C MET A 699 -8.59 -17.22 -14.74
N GLU A 700 -7.45 -17.82 -15.10
CA GLU A 700 -7.37 -19.21 -15.59
C GLU A 700 -7.86 -20.21 -14.54
N ARG A 701 -7.39 -20.09 -13.28
CA ARG A 701 -7.84 -20.94 -12.17
C ARG A 701 -9.35 -20.85 -11.91
N LEU A 702 -9.93 -19.68 -12.13
CA LEU A 702 -11.37 -19.43 -11.99
C LEU A 702 -12.17 -19.72 -13.27
N ASN A 703 -11.53 -20.28 -14.31
CA ASN A 703 -12.12 -20.59 -15.62
C ASN A 703 -12.74 -19.37 -16.32
N LEU A 704 -12.20 -18.17 -16.11
CA LEU A 704 -12.60 -16.96 -16.83
C LEU A 704 -11.92 -16.94 -18.20
N LYS A 705 -12.71 -16.70 -19.26
CA LYS A 705 -12.20 -16.67 -20.63
C LYS A 705 -11.29 -15.46 -20.86
N ILE A 706 -10.15 -15.69 -21.51
CA ILE A 706 -9.25 -14.64 -21.97
C ILE A 706 -9.50 -14.38 -23.46
N LEU A 707 -10.27 -13.34 -23.73
CA LEU A 707 -10.74 -12.89 -25.03
C LEU A 707 -10.18 -11.51 -25.38
N SER A 708 -9.97 -11.29 -26.68
CA SER A 708 -9.64 -10.01 -27.31
C SER A 708 -10.20 -10.04 -28.74
N ILE A 709 -10.90 -8.98 -29.16
CA ILE A 709 -11.30 -8.81 -30.56
C ILE A 709 -10.21 -8.05 -31.33
N LYS A 710 -10.18 -8.20 -32.65
CA LYS A 710 -9.17 -7.52 -33.48
C LYS A 710 -9.27 -6.00 -33.31
N PRO A 711 -8.16 -5.27 -33.13
CA PRO A 711 -8.20 -3.80 -32.98
C PRO A 711 -8.73 -3.04 -34.21
N SER A 712 -8.84 -3.70 -35.37
CA SER A 712 -9.55 -3.17 -36.54
C SER A 712 -11.08 -3.13 -36.37
N ASN A 713 -11.64 -3.83 -35.39
CA ASN A 713 -13.07 -3.85 -35.12
C ASN A 713 -13.48 -2.52 -34.47
N PRO A 714 -14.50 -1.80 -35.00
CA PRO A 714 -15.01 -0.57 -34.39
C PRO A 714 -15.40 -0.71 -32.91
N GLU A 715 -15.83 -1.90 -32.50
CA GLU A 715 -16.24 -2.19 -31.12
C GLU A 715 -15.06 -2.38 -30.16
N TYR A 716 -13.80 -2.48 -30.63
CA TYR A 716 -12.64 -2.79 -29.79
C TYR A 716 -12.51 -1.82 -28.61
N TYR A 717 -12.43 -0.52 -28.88
CA TYR A 717 -12.33 0.50 -27.83
C TYR A 717 -13.66 0.74 -27.11
N ILE A 718 -14.80 0.53 -27.76
CA ILE A 718 -16.12 0.66 -27.15
C ILE A 718 -16.28 -0.40 -26.05
N ASN A 719 -15.95 -1.65 -26.35
CA ASN A 719 -16.04 -2.77 -25.42
C ASN A 719 -15.15 -2.59 -24.19
N ILE A 720 -13.92 -2.10 -24.35
CA ILE A 720 -13.04 -1.81 -23.21
C ILE A 720 -13.66 -0.74 -22.29
N ARG A 721 -14.22 0.33 -22.87
CA ARG A 721 -14.85 1.41 -22.09
C ARG A 721 -16.13 0.96 -21.39
N LYS A 722 -16.97 0.16 -22.05
CA LYS A 722 -18.15 -0.48 -21.43
C LYS A 722 -17.74 -1.43 -20.30
N ALA A 723 -16.70 -2.24 -20.50
CA ALA A 723 -16.19 -3.13 -19.46
C ALA A 723 -15.69 -2.37 -18.23
N LEU A 724 -14.96 -1.26 -18.40
CA LEU A 724 -14.57 -0.40 -17.27
C LEU A 724 -15.80 0.11 -16.50
N LEU A 725 -16.85 0.49 -17.22
CA LEU A 725 -18.07 0.98 -16.61
C LEU A 725 -18.78 -0.09 -15.77
N SER A 726 -18.63 -1.38 -16.05
CA SER A 726 -19.27 -2.48 -15.29
C SER A 726 -18.91 -2.55 -13.80
N GLY A 727 -17.76 -1.99 -13.39
CA GLY A 727 -17.38 -1.87 -11.97
C GLY A 727 -17.14 -0.44 -11.49
N PHE A 728 -16.83 0.50 -12.40
CA PHE A 728 -16.63 1.92 -12.06
C PHE A 728 -17.86 2.80 -12.36
N TYR A 729 -19.04 2.23 -12.57
CA TYR A 729 -20.27 2.99 -12.81
C TYR A 729 -20.62 3.96 -11.66
N GLN A 730 -20.13 3.77 -10.43
CA GLN A 730 -20.31 4.73 -9.33
C GLN A 730 -19.34 5.93 -9.40
N GLN A 731 -18.28 5.82 -10.20
CA GLN A 731 -17.21 6.82 -10.35
C GLN A 731 -17.33 7.52 -11.71
N VAL A 732 -18.44 8.23 -11.87
CA VAL A 732 -18.78 8.94 -13.12
C VAL A 732 -18.97 10.42 -12.82
N ALA A 733 -18.52 11.26 -13.74
CA ALA A 733 -18.72 12.70 -13.68
C ALA A 733 -19.31 13.23 -15.00
N TYR A 734 -20.14 14.26 -14.86
CA TYR A 734 -20.82 14.96 -15.94
C TYR A 734 -20.33 16.40 -16.05
N LYS A 735 -20.02 16.85 -17.26
CA LYS A 735 -19.60 18.22 -17.55
C LYS A 735 -20.84 19.11 -17.64
N THR A 736 -20.96 20.05 -16.72
CA THR A 736 -22.04 21.04 -16.72
C THR A 736 -21.93 22.03 -17.87
N THR A 737 -23.03 22.70 -18.19
CA THR A 737 -23.07 23.84 -19.13
C THR A 737 -22.10 24.97 -18.75
N LYS A 738 -21.75 25.10 -17.47
CA LYS A 738 -20.76 26.05 -16.93
C LYS A 738 -19.30 25.59 -17.10
N GLY A 739 -19.07 24.38 -17.59
CA GLY A 739 -17.74 23.86 -17.95
C GLY A 739 -17.01 23.05 -16.87
N TYR A 740 -17.44 23.11 -15.61
CA TYR A 740 -16.92 22.24 -14.54
C TYR A 740 -17.65 20.89 -14.52
N TYR A 741 -17.05 19.88 -13.87
CA TYR A 741 -17.66 18.57 -13.73
C TYR A 741 -18.37 18.41 -12.37
N ILE A 742 -19.44 17.62 -12.35
CA ILE A 742 -20.10 17.15 -11.13
C ILE A 742 -20.10 15.62 -11.08
N THR A 743 -19.86 15.04 -9.91
CA THR A 743 -20.10 13.60 -9.69
C THR A 743 -21.60 13.33 -9.64
N VAL A 744 -22.06 12.16 -10.13
CA VAL A 744 -23.49 11.97 -10.42
C VAL A 744 -24.37 11.90 -9.17
N LYS A 745 -24.09 11.01 -8.21
CA LYS A 745 -24.91 10.87 -6.99
C LYS A 745 -24.58 11.90 -5.90
N ASP A 746 -23.31 12.28 -5.76
CA ASP A 746 -22.88 13.16 -4.65
C ASP A 746 -22.84 14.66 -5.04
N ILE A 747 -23.02 14.99 -6.33
CA ILE A 747 -23.00 16.37 -6.87
C ILE A 747 -21.75 17.14 -6.43
N GLN A 748 -20.61 16.47 -6.34
CA GLN A 748 -19.36 17.12 -5.97
C GLN A 748 -18.77 17.80 -7.19
N MET A 749 -18.44 19.09 -7.05
CA MET A 749 -17.70 19.82 -8.07
C MET A 749 -16.28 19.27 -8.16
N VAL A 750 -15.89 18.81 -9.34
CA VAL A 750 -14.57 18.25 -9.63
C VAL A 750 -14.03 18.81 -10.94
N THR A 751 -12.71 18.73 -11.11
CA THR A 751 -12.01 19.12 -12.33
C THR A 751 -11.20 17.94 -12.86
N LEU A 752 -11.00 17.82 -14.17
CA LEU A 752 -10.08 16.82 -14.70
C LEU A 752 -8.67 17.11 -14.19
N HIS A 753 -7.97 16.10 -13.71
CA HIS A 753 -6.58 16.25 -13.27
C HIS A 753 -5.71 16.72 -14.45
N PRO A 754 -4.77 17.68 -14.27
CA PRO A 754 -3.94 18.20 -15.36
C PRO A 754 -3.07 17.16 -16.09
N SER A 755 -2.92 15.96 -15.51
CA SER A 755 -2.23 14.85 -16.15
C SER A 755 -3.08 14.08 -17.16
N THR A 756 -4.35 14.42 -17.36
CA THR A 756 -5.19 13.71 -18.35
C THR A 756 -4.73 14.01 -19.78
N VAL A 757 -4.95 13.08 -20.70
CA VAL A 757 -4.63 13.27 -22.13
C VAL A 757 -5.64 14.10 -22.91
N PHE A 758 -6.80 14.44 -22.32
CA PHE A 758 -7.85 15.18 -23.01
C PHE A 758 -7.44 16.63 -23.31
N GLN A 759 -7.47 16.98 -24.60
CA GLN A 759 -7.41 18.38 -25.06
C GLN A 759 -8.82 19.01 -25.10
N MET A 760 -9.83 18.20 -25.41
CA MET A 760 -11.24 18.58 -25.38
C MET A 760 -11.99 17.73 -24.34
N ASN A 761 -12.54 18.39 -23.34
CA ASN A 761 -13.21 17.77 -22.20
C ASN A 761 -14.52 17.09 -22.62
N PRO A 762 -14.66 15.75 -22.48
CA PRO A 762 -15.87 15.01 -22.84
C PRO A 762 -17.05 15.34 -21.92
N GLU A 763 -18.28 15.18 -22.40
CA GLU A 763 -19.47 15.42 -21.57
C GLU A 763 -19.59 14.45 -20.40
N TRP A 764 -19.49 13.15 -20.68
CA TRP A 764 -19.53 12.08 -19.68
C TRP A 764 -18.17 11.40 -19.57
N VAL A 765 -17.72 11.20 -18.33
CA VAL A 765 -16.46 10.51 -18.05
C VAL A 765 -16.58 9.53 -16.89
N VAL A 766 -15.91 8.38 -17.04
CA VAL A 766 -15.58 7.50 -15.91
C VAL A 766 -14.18 7.83 -15.41
N TYR A 767 -13.97 7.83 -14.11
CA TYR A 767 -12.66 8.12 -13.48
C TYR A 767 -12.24 7.01 -12.53
N HIS A 768 -10.94 6.81 -12.37
CA HIS A 768 -10.41 5.80 -11.45
C HIS A 768 -10.23 6.34 -10.02
N GLU A 769 -9.83 7.60 -9.87
CA GLU A 769 -9.46 8.19 -8.58
C GLU A 769 -9.97 9.62 -8.43
N LEU A 770 -10.39 9.99 -7.22
CA LEU A 770 -10.77 11.34 -6.84
C LEU A 770 -9.78 11.87 -5.80
N LEU A 771 -9.06 12.93 -6.15
CA LEU A 771 -8.00 13.56 -5.36
C LEU A 771 -8.54 14.83 -4.69
N LEU A 772 -8.41 14.89 -3.36
CA LEU A 772 -8.70 16.09 -2.57
C LEU A 772 -7.41 16.91 -2.41
N THR A 773 -7.40 18.10 -3.00
CA THR A 773 -6.33 19.11 -2.82
C THR A 773 -6.97 20.47 -2.52
N SER A 774 -6.34 21.59 -2.90
CA SER A 774 -7.03 22.89 -2.91
C SER A 774 -8.24 22.89 -3.86
N LYS A 775 -8.19 22.06 -4.91
CA LYS A 775 -9.33 21.71 -5.77
C LYS A 775 -9.54 20.19 -5.79
N ASN A 776 -10.76 19.76 -6.04
CA ASN A 776 -11.06 18.33 -6.20
C ASN A 776 -10.78 17.92 -7.65
N PHE A 777 -9.88 16.96 -7.84
CA PHE A 777 -9.49 16.47 -9.17
C PHE A 777 -9.92 15.03 -9.38
N ILE A 778 -10.47 14.70 -10.55
CA ILE A 778 -10.63 13.32 -10.99
C ILE A 778 -9.46 12.92 -11.89
N ARG A 779 -8.80 11.80 -11.58
CA ARG A 779 -7.59 11.31 -12.26
C ARG A 779 -7.83 9.96 -12.94
N THR A 780 -7.11 9.75 -14.04
CA THR A 780 -7.23 8.60 -14.95
C THR A 780 -8.66 8.49 -15.47
N VAL A 781 -8.96 9.33 -16.46
CA VAL A 781 -10.32 9.61 -16.92
C VAL A 781 -10.52 9.01 -18.30
N THR A 782 -11.73 8.51 -18.59
CA THR A 782 -12.07 7.94 -19.91
C THR A 782 -13.47 8.34 -20.32
N LYS A 783 -13.61 8.72 -21.59
CA LYS A 783 -14.87 9.17 -22.18
C LYS A 783 -15.86 8.00 -22.24
N ILE A 784 -17.09 8.24 -21.83
CA ILE A 784 -18.20 7.27 -21.95
C ILE A 784 -19.41 7.93 -22.62
N GLU A 785 -20.43 7.14 -22.93
CA GLU A 785 -21.73 7.64 -23.39
C GLU A 785 -22.77 7.48 -22.29
N GLY A 786 -23.60 8.50 -22.05
CA GLY A 786 -24.60 8.49 -20.97
C GLY A 786 -25.57 7.31 -21.05
N LYS A 787 -25.94 6.85 -22.27
CA LYS A 787 -26.82 5.68 -22.45
C LYS A 787 -26.25 4.38 -21.87
N TRP A 788 -24.92 4.22 -21.84
CA TRP A 788 -24.30 3.02 -21.28
C TRP A 788 -24.53 2.92 -19.77
N LEU A 789 -24.74 4.03 -19.07
CA LEU A 789 -25.05 4.05 -17.64
C LEU A 789 -26.41 3.38 -17.36
N LEU A 790 -27.39 3.67 -18.22
CA LEU A 790 -28.74 3.10 -18.15
C LEU A 790 -28.76 1.62 -18.56
N GLU A 791 -27.92 1.22 -19.52
CA GLU A 791 -27.79 -0.17 -19.98
C GLU A 791 -27.03 -1.06 -18.97
N ILE A 792 -25.91 -0.59 -18.43
CA ILE A 792 -24.96 -1.41 -17.67
C ILE A 792 -25.29 -1.43 -16.16
N ALA A 793 -25.80 -0.32 -15.62
CA ALA A 793 -26.06 -0.17 -14.19
C ALA A 793 -27.44 0.46 -13.90
N PRO A 794 -28.55 -0.13 -14.40
CA PRO A 794 -29.89 0.44 -14.27
C PRO A 794 -30.30 0.65 -12.80
N ASN A 795 -29.95 -0.29 -11.90
CA ASN A 795 -30.29 -0.20 -10.48
C ASN A 795 -29.62 1.01 -9.80
N TYR A 796 -28.39 1.35 -10.19
CA TYR A 796 -27.69 2.49 -9.60
C TYR A 796 -28.15 3.82 -10.22
N TYR A 797 -28.45 3.82 -11.52
CA TYR A 797 -28.90 4.98 -12.30
C TYR A 797 -30.42 5.07 -12.43
N ASN A 798 -31.16 4.53 -11.45
CA ASN A 798 -32.60 4.72 -11.38
C ASN A 798 -32.92 6.24 -11.33
N LEU A 799 -33.68 6.70 -12.32
CA LEU A 799 -33.95 8.12 -12.53
C LEU A 799 -34.74 8.75 -11.37
N GLU A 800 -35.45 7.95 -10.58
CA GLU A 800 -36.19 8.42 -9.40
C GLU A 800 -35.22 8.79 -8.27
N ASP A 801 -34.20 7.97 -8.04
CA ASP A 801 -33.25 8.07 -6.94
C ASP A 801 -32.10 9.07 -7.18
N LEU A 802 -31.86 9.44 -8.45
CA LEU A 802 -30.83 10.42 -8.79
C LEU A 802 -31.19 11.82 -8.27
N PRO A 803 -30.23 12.60 -7.74
CA PRO A 803 -30.50 13.95 -7.31
C PRO A 803 -30.73 14.88 -8.52
N ASN A 804 -31.52 15.94 -8.32
CA ASN A 804 -31.80 16.91 -9.38
C ASN A 804 -30.52 17.63 -9.82
N SER A 805 -30.12 17.39 -11.08
CA SER A 805 -28.87 17.88 -11.66
C SER A 805 -28.97 17.91 -13.19
N GLU A 806 -28.05 18.62 -13.86
CA GLU A 806 -27.93 18.59 -15.32
C GLU A 806 -27.68 17.15 -15.83
N ALA A 807 -26.89 16.36 -15.10
CA ALA A 807 -26.64 14.95 -15.38
C ALA A 807 -27.94 14.11 -15.40
N LYS A 808 -28.82 14.29 -14.40
CA LYS A 808 -30.12 13.62 -14.35
C LYS A 808 -31.02 14.02 -15.52
N ASN A 809 -31.00 15.30 -15.93
CA ASN A 809 -31.80 15.79 -17.05
C ASN A 809 -31.35 15.18 -18.38
N ASP A 810 -30.04 15.09 -18.60
CA ASP A 810 -29.48 14.43 -19.78
C ASP A 810 -29.84 12.94 -19.82
N LEU A 811 -29.68 12.22 -18.70
CA LEU A 811 -30.09 10.81 -18.60
C LEU A 811 -31.59 10.61 -18.84
N LYS A 812 -32.46 11.51 -18.36
CA LYS A 812 -33.89 11.48 -18.67
C LYS A 812 -34.16 11.65 -20.17
N MET A 813 -33.43 12.55 -20.84
CA MET A 813 -33.56 12.76 -22.28
C MET A 813 -33.09 11.52 -23.06
N LEU A 814 -31.96 10.93 -22.66
CA LEU A 814 -31.44 9.71 -23.25
C LEU A 814 -32.37 8.51 -23.04
N HIS A 815 -32.95 8.36 -21.84
CA HIS A 815 -33.92 7.31 -21.56
C HIS A 815 -35.18 7.42 -22.43
N LYS A 816 -35.70 8.65 -22.62
CA LYS A 816 -36.82 8.88 -23.56
C LYS A 816 -36.45 8.49 -24.99
N LYS A 817 -35.24 8.80 -25.44
CA LYS A 817 -34.74 8.42 -26.79
C LYS A 817 -34.49 6.92 -26.96
N LEU A 818 -34.34 6.16 -25.88
CA LEU A 818 -34.18 4.69 -25.94
C LEU A 818 -35.53 3.96 -25.96
N ASN A 819 -36.57 4.57 -25.38
CA ASN A 819 -37.93 4.02 -25.31
C ASN A 819 -38.84 4.49 -26.47
N HIS A 820 -38.35 5.38 -27.33
CA HIS A 820 -38.95 5.81 -28.59
C HIS A 820 -38.13 5.25 -29.73
#